data_AF-A4IAT6-F1
#
_entry.id   AF-A4IAT6-F1
#
_cell.length_a   1.000
_cell.length_b   1.000
_cell.length_c   1.000
_cell.angle_alpha   90.00
_cell.angle_beta   90.00
_cell.angle_gamma   90.00
#
_symmetry.space_group_name_H-M   'P 1'
#
loop_
_entity.id
_entity.type
_entity.pdbx_description
1 polymer ?
#
loop_
_entity_poly.entity_id
_entity_poly.type
_entity_poly.pdbx_seq_one_letter_code
_entity_poly.pdbx_strand_id
1 'polypeptide(L)'
;MSATIKAARACASTVLFRSLRLHAFQGALPHVLVVVDRVPCVLQKLVAEGYLEVLRAYGRQGAAYVTSNCDSVLRAPTEPFPGTADDRESLQSHNGELFIPLEPGAETPSGSAGFTPRVSPPSFAADDSAPLSYSLMPFCSDNFLSHVKRLQRFFRHCGDGQLQQQCHQHETEAAAGDASITPPPPTALPSVWTSEYFKEEFEALCPLLGPLLSSKGEAVKGDATDEQPRWQVLFHGPPRELLGCVMVQENAFQNEMRRYRLRLSLFDLGIRVAEHCHLGIMSQRADRLAGEGHFKEALEDDQVYSYARSCAFGPEHAQCLAKAIADSIDLYSWRRSGCAGGAAARAAQVYPASITAALQSAELWSIFNTGALNVCASATAADDTATDVEAALREPIEGPGMPLLIVCRDTAKVLTYGGGMEDCLTNTGYYAAAYAPERNDVARHRERFRTAYSESSGGDGESERDEEDATANPPVHGRLKKKEYLAVLRAKGQKPNKPQHDNADDEDGAVSRSVPAGSCISNSIGGTFPIGEVISESFDLSQLSGTCDVFAYPDVFKKVTMSRPSPFTMTVEKGVVTHISDGAPKEFLDLFSLVRQVEGECYVRELGIGLNPYVGPAHVVSDVTTFERQWGIHLSLGQRHPLFVKQRERRNADGSVATGVHVDGPVLKRKAGKYHIDVFVDAAQLRMGDMFAVDFTKGIAVP
;
A
#
# COMPACT_ATOMS: atom_id res chain seq x y z
N MET A 1 -8.49 22.90 14.57
CA MET A 1 -8.33 21.79 13.61
C MET A 1 -8.88 20.51 14.22
N SER A 2 -9.81 19.83 13.54
CA SER A 2 -10.40 18.55 13.98
C SER A 2 -9.30 17.48 14.15
N ALA A 3 -9.45 16.58 15.13
CA ALA A 3 -8.53 15.46 15.33
C ALA A 3 -8.38 14.61 14.07
N THR A 4 -9.48 14.45 13.31
CA THR A 4 -9.55 13.73 12.04
C THR A 4 -8.72 14.37 10.95
N ILE A 5 -8.69 15.70 10.88
CA ILE A 5 -7.84 16.41 9.90
C ILE A 5 -6.37 16.29 10.28
N LYS A 6 -6.03 16.35 11.58
CA LYS A 6 -4.67 16.03 12.04
C LYS A 6 -4.27 14.61 11.66
N ALA A 7 -5.17 13.64 11.83
CA ALA A 7 -4.94 12.26 11.42
C ALA A 7 -4.75 12.12 9.90
N ALA A 8 -5.55 12.84 9.09
CA ALA A 8 -5.40 12.84 7.63
C ALA A 8 -4.06 13.46 7.18
N ARG A 9 -3.60 14.54 7.81
CA ARG A 9 -2.27 15.12 7.56
C ARG A 9 -1.16 14.13 7.93
N ALA A 10 -1.29 13.46 9.06
CA ALA A 10 -0.33 12.45 9.51
C ALA A 10 -0.26 11.26 8.55
N CYS A 11 -1.42 10.78 8.11
CA CYS A 11 -1.57 9.80 7.04
C CYS A 11 -0.79 10.23 5.80
N ALA A 12 -1.09 11.42 5.26
CA ALA A 12 -0.43 11.94 4.06
C ALA A 12 1.09 12.07 4.25
N SER A 13 1.54 12.59 5.39
CA SER A 13 2.97 12.75 5.70
C SER A 13 3.69 11.40 5.76
N THR A 14 3.12 10.42 6.46
CA THR A 14 3.63 9.05 6.54
C THR A 14 3.70 8.41 5.15
N VAL A 15 2.65 8.48 4.36
CA VAL A 15 2.60 7.86 3.03
C VAL A 15 3.61 8.52 2.09
N LEU A 16 3.60 9.85 1.95
CA LEU A 16 4.46 10.57 0.99
C LEU A 16 5.94 10.46 1.34
N PHE A 17 6.30 10.59 2.62
CA PHE A 17 7.68 10.82 3.00
C PHE A 17 8.33 9.66 3.73
N ARG A 18 7.59 8.82 4.44
CA ARG A 18 8.16 7.65 5.12
C ARG A 18 8.04 6.39 4.27
N SER A 19 6.87 6.17 3.67
CA SER A 19 6.64 4.98 2.84
C SER A 19 7.15 5.16 1.42
N LEU A 20 6.58 6.12 0.67
CA LEU A 20 6.98 6.35 -0.72
C LEU A 20 8.31 7.12 -0.85
N ARG A 21 8.81 7.74 0.23
CA ARG A 21 10.08 8.49 0.29
C ARG A 21 10.28 9.46 -0.87
N LEU A 22 9.25 10.22 -1.23
CA LEU A 22 9.30 11.12 -2.39
C LEU A 22 10.36 12.24 -2.23
N HIS A 23 10.62 12.67 -0.99
CA HIS A 23 11.65 13.67 -0.68
C HIS A 23 13.08 13.18 -0.94
N ALA A 24 13.29 11.86 -1.01
CA ALA A 24 14.62 11.29 -1.20
C ALA A 24 15.06 11.31 -2.67
N PHE A 25 14.13 11.55 -3.60
CA PHE A 25 14.41 11.54 -5.04
C PHE A 25 15.21 12.77 -5.46
N GLN A 26 16.27 12.55 -6.24
CA GLN A 26 17.26 13.56 -6.62
C GLN A 26 17.40 13.67 -8.15
N GLY A 27 17.87 14.84 -8.58
CA GLY A 27 18.17 15.18 -9.98
C GLY A 27 16.98 15.70 -10.80
N ALA A 28 15.76 15.62 -10.28
CA ALA A 28 14.58 16.25 -10.86
C ALA A 28 13.55 16.58 -9.78
N LEU A 29 12.69 17.58 -10.03
CA LEU A 29 11.57 17.89 -9.15
C LEU A 29 10.52 16.79 -9.25
N PRO A 30 10.19 16.08 -8.16
CA PRO A 30 9.14 15.09 -8.18
C PRO A 30 7.77 15.77 -8.34
N HIS A 31 6.91 15.16 -9.14
CA HIS A 31 5.50 15.49 -9.26
C HIS A 31 4.64 14.38 -8.64
N VAL A 32 3.61 14.79 -7.89
CA VAL A 32 2.67 13.88 -7.21
C VAL A 32 1.26 14.06 -7.76
N LEU A 33 0.65 12.99 -8.23
CA LEU A 33 -0.77 12.93 -8.58
C LEU A 33 -1.58 12.47 -7.38
N VAL A 34 -2.56 13.27 -6.96
CA VAL A 34 -3.62 12.87 -6.03
C VAL A 34 -4.88 12.67 -6.87
N VAL A 35 -5.29 11.42 -7.01
CA VAL A 35 -6.40 10.98 -7.86
C VAL A 35 -7.55 10.62 -6.96
N VAL A 36 -8.69 11.28 -7.13
CA VAL A 36 -9.88 11.09 -6.29
C VAL A 36 -11.09 10.84 -7.20
N ASP A 37 -12.12 10.15 -6.72
CA ASP A 37 -13.39 10.05 -7.45
C ASP A 37 -13.93 11.43 -7.85
N ARG A 38 -14.64 11.49 -8.97
CA ARG A 38 -15.23 12.73 -9.48
C ARG A 38 -16.17 13.37 -8.46
N VAL A 39 -16.96 12.56 -7.77
CA VAL A 39 -17.81 12.98 -6.64
C VAL A 39 -17.37 12.16 -5.43
N PRO A 40 -16.43 12.66 -4.62
CA PRO A 40 -15.89 11.91 -3.50
C PRO A 40 -16.85 11.80 -2.32
N CYS A 41 -16.74 10.73 -1.55
CA CYS A 41 -17.36 10.62 -0.22
C CYS A 41 -16.61 11.47 0.82
N VAL A 42 -17.19 11.68 2.00
CA VAL A 42 -16.60 12.48 3.09
C VAL A 42 -15.19 12.00 3.46
N LEU A 43 -14.98 10.68 3.56
CA LEU A 43 -13.66 10.14 3.88
C LEU A 43 -12.62 10.45 2.79
N GLN A 44 -12.99 10.37 1.51
CA GLN A 44 -12.09 10.76 0.42
C GLN A 44 -11.74 12.25 0.44
N LYS A 45 -12.74 13.12 0.69
CA LYS A 45 -12.53 14.57 0.82
C LYS A 45 -11.53 14.88 1.94
N LEU A 46 -11.67 14.22 3.08
CA LEU A 46 -10.78 14.38 4.22
C LEU A 46 -9.35 13.89 3.92
N VAL A 47 -9.21 12.68 3.34
CA VAL A 47 -7.90 12.15 2.97
C VAL A 47 -7.22 13.06 1.95
N ALA A 48 -7.95 13.52 0.93
CA ALA A 48 -7.46 14.48 -0.06
C ALA A 48 -7.03 15.79 0.59
N GLU A 49 -7.81 16.34 1.53
CA GLU A 49 -7.42 17.54 2.29
C GLU A 49 -6.08 17.34 3.00
N GLY A 50 -5.90 16.19 3.67
CA GLY A 50 -4.64 15.84 4.34
C GLY A 50 -3.45 15.90 3.39
N TYR A 51 -3.57 15.32 2.19
CA TYR A 51 -2.53 15.40 1.17
C TYR A 51 -2.26 16.83 0.72
N LEU A 52 -3.30 17.61 0.42
CA LEU A 52 -3.15 18.99 -0.05
C LEU A 52 -2.49 19.87 1.01
N GLU A 53 -2.87 19.77 2.28
CA GLU A 53 -2.26 20.54 3.35
C GLU A 53 -0.78 20.19 3.54
N VAL A 54 -0.43 18.90 3.51
CA VAL A 54 0.94 18.42 3.63
C VAL A 54 1.80 18.85 2.43
N LEU A 55 1.29 18.69 1.21
CA LEU A 55 2.00 19.09 -0.01
C LEU A 55 2.22 20.61 -0.05
N ARG A 56 1.23 21.41 0.40
CA ARG A 56 1.38 22.87 0.56
C ARG A 56 2.39 23.23 1.64
N ALA A 57 2.40 22.52 2.77
CA ALA A 57 3.34 22.77 3.86
C ALA A 57 4.78 22.45 3.43
N TYR A 58 4.99 21.28 2.81
CA TYR A 58 6.27 20.90 2.23
C TYR A 58 6.71 21.87 1.14
N GLY A 59 5.81 22.30 0.24
CA GLY A 59 6.14 23.29 -0.79
C GLY A 59 6.63 24.64 -0.23
N ARG A 60 6.23 25.01 0.99
CA ARG A 60 6.71 26.23 1.68
C ARG A 60 8.00 26.03 2.47
N GLN A 61 8.24 24.84 2.99
CA GLN A 61 9.28 24.56 3.99
C GLN A 61 10.43 23.69 3.46
N GLY A 62 10.24 22.97 2.34
CA GLY A 62 11.20 22.01 1.80
C GLY A 62 11.57 20.92 2.81
N ALA A 63 12.87 20.60 2.88
CA ALA A 63 13.43 19.57 3.76
C ALA A 63 13.07 19.77 5.25
N ALA A 64 12.94 21.04 5.68
CA ALA A 64 12.63 21.37 7.08
C ALA A 64 11.26 20.81 7.53
N TYR A 65 10.32 20.58 6.61
CA TYR A 65 9.04 19.94 6.94
C TYR A 65 9.24 18.49 7.40
N VAL A 66 10.12 17.73 6.74
CA VAL A 66 10.33 16.32 7.04
C VAL A 66 11.03 16.14 8.39
N THR A 67 11.96 17.04 8.73
CA THR A 67 12.72 16.99 9.99
C THR A 67 11.95 17.52 11.20
N SER A 68 10.93 18.37 10.99
CA SER A 68 10.19 19.03 12.08
C SER A 68 9.10 18.17 12.73
N ASN A 69 8.80 16.99 12.17
CA ASN A 69 7.84 16.01 12.71
C ASN A 69 6.47 16.62 13.07
N CYS A 70 6.02 17.62 12.29
CA CYS A 70 4.88 18.49 12.63
C CYS A 70 3.52 17.77 12.70
N ASP A 71 3.36 16.63 12.04
CA ASP A 71 2.07 15.95 11.89
C ASP A 71 1.99 14.63 12.67
N SER A 72 2.82 14.44 13.71
CA SER A 72 2.75 13.22 14.53
C SER A 72 1.47 13.18 15.40
N VAL A 73 0.56 12.24 15.10
CA VAL A 73 -0.66 12.00 15.90
C VAL A 73 -0.34 11.50 17.31
N LEU A 74 0.83 10.86 17.49
CA LEU A 74 1.30 10.37 18.79
C LEU A 74 1.58 11.50 19.80
N ARG A 75 1.70 12.75 19.36
CA ARG A 75 1.90 13.92 20.23
C ARG A 75 0.61 14.63 20.63
N ALA A 76 -0.57 14.11 20.30
CA ALA A 76 -1.81 14.64 20.83
C ALA A 76 -1.81 14.51 22.38
N PRO A 77 -2.13 15.57 23.14
CA PRO A 77 -1.93 15.57 24.58
C PRO A 77 -2.85 14.57 25.27
N THR A 78 -2.26 13.70 26.09
CA THR A 78 -2.90 12.65 26.91
C THR A 78 -3.50 13.17 28.23
N GLU A 79 -3.63 14.48 28.40
CA GLU A 79 -4.28 15.06 29.59
C GLU A 79 -5.81 14.91 29.47
N PRO A 80 -6.49 14.22 30.42
CA PRO A 80 -7.94 14.20 30.45
C PRO A 80 -8.41 15.59 30.84
N PHE A 81 -9.17 16.28 29.98
CA PHE A 81 -9.73 17.62 30.25
C PHE A 81 -10.33 17.71 31.67
N PRO A 82 -9.69 18.39 32.63
CA PRO A 82 -10.25 18.58 33.96
C PRO A 82 -10.79 20.01 34.07
N GLY A 83 -12.10 20.15 34.26
CA GLY A 83 -12.78 21.41 34.59
C GLY A 83 -13.12 22.27 33.37
N THR A 84 -14.40 22.42 33.03
CA THR A 84 -15.25 23.57 33.42
C THR A 84 -14.68 24.95 33.08
N ALA A 85 -15.34 25.57 32.10
CA ALA A 85 -15.37 26.99 31.72
C ALA A 85 -14.14 27.55 30.97
N ASP A 86 -14.40 28.04 29.75
CA ASP A 86 -13.62 29.04 29.00
C ASP A 86 -12.42 28.67 28.11
N ASP A 87 -12.34 27.45 27.57
CA ASP A 87 -11.44 27.15 26.42
C ASP A 87 -12.19 26.76 25.13
N ARG A 88 -13.25 27.51 24.79
CA ARG A 88 -13.98 27.35 23.51
C ARG A 88 -13.21 27.86 22.28
N GLU A 89 -12.07 28.53 22.44
CA GLU A 89 -11.34 29.13 21.32
C GLU A 89 -10.27 28.22 20.68
N SER A 90 -9.84 27.13 21.32
CA SER A 90 -8.83 26.19 20.75
C SER A 90 -9.42 25.08 19.87
N LEU A 91 -10.76 24.98 19.83
CA LEU A 91 -11.54 24.01 19.05
C LEU A 91 -12.31 24.69 17.91
N GLN A 92 -11.69 25.62 17.17
CA GLN A 92 -12.16 25.88 15.81
C GLN A 92 -11.91 24.61 14.97
N SER A 93 -12.85 23.67 15.07
CA SER A 93 -13.09 22.63 14.09
C SER A 93 -13.26 23.33 12.75
N HIS A 94 -12.70 22.77 11.69
CA HIS A 94 -13.02 23.23 10.35
C HIS A 94 -14.53 23.05 10.24
N ASN A 95 -15.30 24.13 10.05
CA ASN A 95 -16.77 24.14 10.06
C ASN A 95 -17.35 23.42 8.82
N GLY A 96 -16.80 22.26 8.48
CA GLY A 96 -16.95 21.61 7.18
C GLY A 96 -16.12 22.24 6.06
N GLU A 97 -15.41 23.34 6.32
CA GLU A 97 -14.57 23.99 5.30
C GLU A 97 -13.33 23.15 4.97
N LEU A 98 -13.45 22.37 3.90
CA LEU A 98 -12.37 21.66 3.23
C LEU A 98 -12.14 22.25 1.83
N PHE A 99 -11.05 21.86 1.18
CA PHE A 99 -10.78 22.19 -0.21
C PHE A 99 -11.83 21.60 -1.16
N ILE A 100 -12.22 20.34 -0.94
CA ILE A 100 -13.41 19.74 -1.55
C ILE A 100 -14.55 19.84 -0.53
N PRO A 101 -15.57 20.68 -0.77
CA PRO A 101 -16.63 20.93 0.19
C PRO A 101 -17.34 19.65 0.65
N LEU A 102 -17.73 19.55 1.92
CA LEU A 102 -18.35 18.32 2.47
C LEU A 102 -19.75 18.07 1.93
N GLU A 103 -20.40 19.07 1.35
CA GLU A 103 -21.70 19.00 0.70
C GLU A 103 -21.79 17.80 -0.25
N PRO A 104 -22.91 17.05 -0.21
CA PRO A 104 -23.14 15.99 -1.19
C PRO A 104 -23.08 16.53 -2.62
N GLY A 105 -22.45 15.78 -3.52
CA GLY A 105 -22.34 16.14 -4.93
C GLY A 105 -21.25 17.17 -5.27
N ALA A 106 -20.51 17.70 -4.29
CA ALA A 106 -19.34 18.52 -4.57
C ALA A 106 -18.31 17.74 -5.41
N GLU A 107 -17.99 18.24 -6.60
CA GLU A 107 -17.05 17.58 -7.51
C GLU A 107 -15.60 17.85 -7.11
N THR A 108 -14.74 16.85 -7.31
CA THR A 108 -13.28 17.00 -7.18
C THR A 108 -12.79 17.97 -8.25
N PRO A 109 -12.15 19.11 -7.86
CA PRO A 109 -11.59 20.01 -8.84
C PRO A 109 -10.32 19.40 -9.47
N SER A 110 -10.02 19.83 -10.70
CA SER A 110 -8.79 19.45 -11.40
C SER A 110 -7.82 20.63 -11.40
N GLY A 111 -6.55 20.38 -11.12
CA GLY A 111 -5.49 21.37 -11.27
C GLY A 111 -4.19 21.00 -10.57
N SER A 112 -3.17 21.82 -10.80
CA SER A 112 -1.82 21.63 -10.31
C SER A 112 -1.28 22.84 -9.56
N ALA A 113 -0.33 22.58 -8.68
CA ALA A 113 0.42 23.61 -7.96
C ALA A 113 1.92 23.29 -7.87
N GLY A 114 2.72 24.33 -7.68
CA GLY A 114 4.17 24.21 -7.45
C GLY A 114 5.01 24.23 -8.73
N PHE A 115 4.56 24.97 -9.75
CA PHE A 115 5.29 25.14 -11.02
C PHE A 115 6.10 26.43 -11.06
N THR A 116 6.71 26.83 -9.94
CA THR A 116 7.38 28.13 -9.83
C THR A 116 8.84 28.09 -10.33
N PRO A 117 9.31 29.16 -11.00
CA PRO A 117 10.70 29.30 -11.45
C PRO A 117 11.67 29.71 -10.33
N ARG A 118 11.16 30.05 -9.13
CA ARG A 118 11.96 30.63 -8.02
C ARG A 118 12.88 29.64 -7.32
N VAL A 119 12.93 28.41 -7.80
CA VAL A 119 13.88 27.41 -7.31
C VAL A 119 15.12 27.59 -8.17
N SER A 120 16.19 28.16 -7.61
CA SER A 120 17.52 28.01 -8.19
C SER A 120 17.69 26.54 -8.53
N PRO A 121 18.17 26.18 -9.75
CA PRO A 121 18.37 24.78 -10.10
C PRO A 121 19.11 24.13 -8.94
N PRO A 122 18.68 22.93 -8.47
CA PRO A 122 19.24 22.33 -7.27
C PRO A 122 20.75 22.40 -7.41
N SER A 123 21.41 23.17 -6.53
CA SER A 123 22.85 23.06 -6.46
C SER A 123 23.05 21.60 -6.10
N PHE A 124 23.70 20.82 -6.96
CA PHE A 124 23.89 19.38 -6.75
C PHE A 124 24.81 19.09 -5.53
N ALA A 125 24.95 20.04 -4.61
CA ALA A 125 25.34 19.79 -3.23
C ALA A 125 24.17 19.08 -2.53
N ALA A 126 24.48 17.95 -1.89
CA ALA A 126 23.54 16.89 -1.51
C ALA A 126 22.46 17.25 -0.48
N ASP A 127 22.35 18.50 0.00
CA ASP A 127 21.57 18.84 1.20
C ASP A 127 20.32 19.73 0.97
N ASP A 128 20.14 20.37 -0.19
CA ASP A 128 18.93 21.17 -0.44
C ASP A 128 17.88 20.36 -1.22
N SER A 129 16.91 19.78 -0.50
CA SER A 129 15.80 19.07 -1.15
C SER A 129 14.94 20.06 -1.94
N ALA A 130 14.86 19.85 -3.26
CA ALA A 130 14.09 20.69 -4.14
C ALA A 130 12.57 20.54 -3.88
N PRO A 131 11.76 21.60 -4.03
CA PRO A 131 10.33 21.53 -3.80
C PRO A 131 9.66 20.60 -4.80
N LEU A 132 8.63 19.89 -4.33
CA LEU A 132 7.79 19.07 -5.19
C LEU A 132 6.70 19.91 -5.86
N SER A 133 6.15 19.37 -6.94
CA SER A 133 4.90 19.84 -7.53
C SER A 133 3.82 18.76 -7.38
N TYR A 134 2.55 19.14 -7.46
CA TYR A 134 1.46 18.17 -7.34
C TYR A 134 0.24 18.57 -8.15
N SER A 135 -0.59 17.59 -8.46
CA SER A 135 -1.88 17.76 -9.09
C SER A 135 -2.96 17.04 -8.31
N LEU A 136 -4.14 17.66 -8.20
CA LEU A 136 -5.37 16.98 -7.84
C LEU A 136 -6.16 16.75 -9.13
N MET A 137 -6.63 15.53 -9.36
CA MET A 137 -7.46 15.24 -10.52
C MET A 137 -8.60 14.28 -10.19
N PRO A 138 -9.79 14.47 -10.78
CA PRO A 138 -10.84 13.46 -10.76
C PRO A 138 -10.42 12.23 -11.57
N PHE A 139 -10.75 11.04 -11.07
CA PHE A 139 -10.57 9.78 -11.79
C PHE A 139 -11.52 9.71 -12.99
N CYS A 140 -11.00 9.26 -14.14
CA CYS A 140 -11.77 9.01 -15.35
C CYS A 140 -11.32 7.70 -15.98
N SER A 141 -12.13 6.65 -15.85
CA SER A 141 -11.76 5.28 -16.23
C SER A 141 -11.40 5.12 -17.71
N ASP A 142 -12.01 5.89 -18.60
CA ASP A 142 -11.83 5.78 -20.05
C ASP A 142 -10.43 6.21 -20.52
N ASN A 143 -9.83 7.21 -19.87
CA ASN A 143 -8.57 7.82 -20.34
C ASN A 143 -7.47 7.93 -19.27
N PHE A 144 -7.72 7.53 -18.02
CA PHE A 144 -6.78 7.71 -16.91
C PHE A 144 -5.35 7.29 -17.24
N LEU A 145 -5.16 6.04 -17.68
CA LEU A 145 -3.81 5.53 -17.95
C LEU A 145 -3.17 6.18 -19.19
N SER A 146 -3.99 6.65 -20.15
CA SER A 146 -3.49 7.43 -21.29
C SER A 146 -2.96 8.79 -20.82
N HIS A 147 -3.73 9.48 -19.98
CA HIS A 147 -3.33 10.75 -19.37
C HIS A 147 -2.07 10.60 -18.52
N VAL A 148 -1.99 9.59 -17.65
CA VAL A 148 -0.80 9.37 -16.82
C VAL A 148 0.45 9.12 -17.67
N LYS A 149 0.32 8.33 -18.75
CA LYS A 149 1.43 8.11 -19.70
C LYS A 149 1.87 9.41 -20.39
N ARG A 150 0.91 10.22 -20.84
CA ARG A 150 1.18 11.51 -21.49
C ARG A 150 1.84 12.49 -20.52
N LEU A 151 1.35 12.55 -19.28
CA LEU A 151 1.96 13.33 -18.19
C LEU A 151 3.38 12.87 -17.89
N GLN A 152 3.64 11.56 -17.77
CA GLN A 152 4.98 11.04 -17.53
C GLN A 152 5.95 11.50 -18.62
N ARG A 153 5.53 11.40 -19.88
CA ARG A 153 6.32 11.83 -21.03
C ARG A 153 6.56 13.34 -20.96
N PHE A 154 5.51 14.13 -20.80
CA PHE A 154 5.60 15.59 -20.68
C PHE A 154 6.57 16.03 -19.58
N PHE A 155 6.45 15.50 -18.36
CA PHE A 155 7.35 15.84 -17.26
C PHE A 155 8.81 15.49 -17.54
N ARG A 156 9.07 14.44 -18.32
CA ARG A 156 10.44 14.04 -18.67
C ARG A 156 11.14 15.01 -19.62
N HIS A 157 10.37 15.77 -20.37
CA HIS A 157 10.82 16.82 -21.30
C HIS A 157 10.79 18.23 -20.68
N CYS A 158 10.31 18.39 -19.45
CA CYS A 158 10.54 19.61 -18.70
C CYS A 158 12.05 19.81 -18.48
N GLY A 159 12.55 21.01 -18.74
CA GLY A 159 13.97 21.36 -18.68
C GLY A 159 14.79 21.06 -19.93
N ASP A 160 14.19 20.49 -20.99
CA ASP A 160 14.88 20.28 -22.26
C ASP A 160 15.41 21.58 -22.86
N GLY A 161 14.73 22.72 -22.63
CA GLY A 161 15.18 24.03 -23.07
C GLY A 161 16.50 24.47 -22.43
N GLN A 162 16.76 24.11 -21.16
CA GLN A 162 18.06 24.37 -20.51
C GLN A 162 19.15 23.47 -21.09
N LEU A 163 18.84 22.19 -21.29
CA LEU A 163 19.79 21.23 -21.87
C LEU A 163 20.19 21.65 -23.28
N GLN A 164 19.24 22.09 -24.10
CA GLN A 164 19.51 22.60 -25.45
C GLN A 164 20.40 23.85 -25.42
N GLN A 165 20.13 24.80 -24.52
CA GLN A 165 20.95 26.01 -24.37
C GLN A 165 22.38 25.68 -23.91
N GLN A 166 22.56 24.74 -22.99
CA GLN A 166 23.88 24.28 -22.53
C GLN A 166 24.67 23.58 -23.65
N CYS A 167 24.03 22.72 -24.43
CA CYS A 167 24.65 22.10 -25.60
C CYS A 167 25.13 23.15 -26.62
N HIS A 168 24.28 24.12 -26.95
CA HIS A 168 24.64 25.18 -27.88
C HIS A 168 25.75 26.11 -27.37
N GLN A 169 25.76 26.43 -26.08
CA GLN A 169 26.87 27.18 -25.47
C GLN A 169 28.18 26.41 -25.59
N HIS A 170 28.19 25.12 -25.27
CA HIS A 170 29.37 24.28 -25.38
C HIS A 170 29.85 24.10 -26.83
N GLU A 171 28.94 24.02 -27.82
CA GLU A 171 29.28 24.00 -29.24
C GLU A 171 29.90 25.34 -29.69
N THR A 172 29.37 26.46 -29.19
CA THR A 172 29.86 27.80 -29.53
C THR A 172 31.24 28.06 -28.91
N GLU A 173 31.47 27.63 -27.66
CA GLU A 173 32.76 27.70 -26.97
C GLU A 173 33.81 26.79 -27.63
N ALA A 174 33.41 25.57 -28.02
CA ALA A 174 34.28 24.67 -28.78
C ALA A 174 34.66 25.24 -30.15
N ALA A 175 33.74 25.93 -30.83
CA ALA A 175 34.01 26.62 -32.09
C ALA A 175 34.88 27.87 -31.92
N ALA A 176 34.88 28.51 -30.74
CA ALA A 176 35.68 29.68 -30.42
C ALA A 176 37.14 29.36 -30.04
N GLY A 177 37.52 28.07 -29.97
CA GLY A 177 38.91 27.62 -29.82
C GLY A 177 39.44 27.53 -28.39
N ASP A 178 38.59 27.71 -27.37
CA ASP A 178 38.98 27.69 -25.95
C ASP A 178 38.60 26.35 -25.30
N ALA A 179 39.09 25.24 -25.87
CA ALA A 179 38.71 23.89 -25.41
C ALA A 179 39.59 23.40 -24.25
N SER A 180 39.32 23.90 -23.05
CA SER A 180 39.71 23.23 -21.80
C SER A 180 38.74 22.07 -21.51
N ILE A 181 39.18 20.86 -21.85
CA ILE A 181 38.79 19.53 -21.35
C ILE A 181 37.55 19.48 -20.43
N THR A 182 36.36 19.60 -21.00
CA THR A 182 35.13 19.10 -20.37
C THR A 182 34.43 18.21 -21.42
N PRO A 183 34.03 16.97 -21.08
CA PRO A 183 33.39 16.10 -22.06
C PRO A 183 32.09 16.76 -22.54
N PRO A 184 31.77 16.70 -23.85
CA PRO A 184 30.53 17.29 -24.34
C PRO A 184 29.34 16.60 -23.64
N PRO A 185 28.27 17.34 -23.33
CA PRO A 185 27.02 16.72 -22.88
C PRO A 185 26.58 15.69 -23.94
N PRO A 186 25.92 14.58 -23.54
CA PRO A 186 25.50 13.55 -24.48
C PRO A 186 24.73 14.20 -25.62
N THR A 187 25.21 14.01 -26.85
CA THR A 187 24.63 14.59 -28.08
C THR A 187 23.12 14.44 -28.03
N ALA A 188 22.42 15.57 -27.94
CA ALA A 188 20.97 15.59 -27.99
C ALA A 188 20.58 15.06 -29.37
N LEU A 189 20.10 13.81 -29.42
CA LEU A 189 19.36 13.32 -30.57
C LEU A 189 18.30 14.37 -30.92
N PRO A 190 17.98 14.60 -32.20
CA PRO A 190 16.93 15.52 -32.58
C PRO A 190 15.64 15.07 -31.89
N SER A 191 15.30 15.76 -30.80
CA SER A 191 14.12 15.48 -30.01
C SER A 191 12.93 16.03 -30.76
N VAL A 192 11.88 15.22 -30.90
CA VAL A 192 10.59 15.70 -31.44
C VAL A 192 10.02 16.83 -30.55
N TRP A 193 10.53 16.97 -29.31
CA TRP A 193 10.17 18.01 -28.36
C TRP A 193 10.86 19.35 -28.63
N THR A 194 10.42 19.97 -29.72
CA THR A 194 10.62 21.42 -29.93
C THR A 194 9.84 22.21 -28.89
N SER A 195 10.20 23.48 -28.72
CA SER A 195 9.47 24.44 -27.88
C SER A 195 7.98 24.50 -28.27
N GLU A 196 7.70 24.47 -29.57
CA GLU A 196 6.36 24.48 -30.17
C GLU A 196 5.59 23.20 -29.83
N TYR A 197 6.19 22.02 -30.03
CA TYR A 197 5.54 20.75 -29.69
C TYR A 197 5.30 20.62 -28.18
N PHE A 198 6.26 21.05 -27.35
CA PHE A 198 6.08 21.08 -25.90
C PHE A 198 4.92 21.98 -25.48
N LYS A 199 4.77 23.14 -26.14
CA LYS A 199 3.63 24.04 -25.93
C LYS A 199 2.30 23.38 -26.32
N GLU A 200 2.22 22.73 -27.48
CA GLU A 200 1.01 22.01 -27.92
C GLU A 200 0.63 20.90 -26.93
N GLU A 201 1.61 20.13 -26.45
CA GLU A 201 1.39 19.11 -25.43
C GLU A 201 0.93 19.70 -24.10
N PHE A 202 1.51 20.83 -23.68
CA PHE A 202 1.06 21.55 -22.49
C PHE A 202 -0.39 22.03 -22.63
N GLU A 203 -0.75 22.61 -23.78
CA GLU A 203 -2.10 23.09 -24.07
C GLU A 203 -3.12 21.95 -24.06
N ALA A 204 -2.77 20.79 -24.61
CA ALA A 204 -3.60 19.60 -24.56
C ALA A 204 -3.75 19.02 -23.13
N LEU A 205 -2.75 19.22 -22.27
CA LEU A 205 -2.76 18.81 -20.87
C LEU A 205 -3.30 19.90 -19.92
N CYS A 206 -3.67 21.09 -20.42
CA CYS A 206 -4.19 22.19 -19.60
C CYS A 206 -5.36 21.81 -18.68
N PRO A 207 -6.31 20.93 -19.05
CA PRO A 207 -7.37 20.50 -18.12
C PRO A 207 -6.85 19.82 -16.84
N LEU A 208 -5.64 19.26 -16.88
CA LEU A 208 -4.98 18.60 -15.75
C LEU A 208 -3.92 19.51 -15.11
N LEU A 209 -3.21 20.31 -15.92
CA LEU A 209 -2.06 21.13 -15.50
C LEU A 209 -2.40 22.61 -15.23
N GLY A 210 -3.68 22.98 -15.34
CA GLY A 210 -4.18 24.30 -14.99
C GLY A 210 -3.93 24.66 -13.52
N PRO A 211 -4.04 25.94 -13.11
CA PRO A 211 -3.88 26.31 -11.71
C PRO A 211 -4.84 25.56 -10.81
N LEU A 212 -4.32 24.97 -9.75
CA LEU A 212 -5.15 24.53 -8.64
C LEU A 212 -5.70 25.78 -7.95
N LEU A 213 -7.02 25.92 -7.98
CA LEU A 213 -7.76 27.02 -7.36
C LEU A 213 -8.11 26.66 -5.91
N SER A 214 -8.14 27.63 -5.02
CA SER A 214 -8.62 27.49 -3.64
C SER A 214 -10.10 27.15 -3.60
N SER A 215 -10.62 26.80 -2.42
CA SER A 215 -12.07 26.60 -2.21
C SER A 215 -12.92 27.84 -2.54
N LYS A 216 -12.29 29.03 -2.65
CA LYS A 216 -12.94 30.28 -3.06
C LYS A 216 -12.68 30.66 -4.52
N GLY A 217 -12.06 29.77 -5.30
CA GLY A 217 -11.75 30.00 -6.71
C GLY A 217 -10.50 30.86 -6.96
N GLU A 218 -9.71 31.18 -5.94
CA GLU A 218 -8.48 31.96 -6.07
C GLU A 218 -7.29 31.07 -6.38
N ALA A 219 -6.38 31.45 -7.28
CA ALA A 219 -5.15 30.69 -7.48
C ALA A 219 -4.36 30.58 -6.15
N VAL A 220 -3.83 29.39 -5.84
CA VAL A 220 -3.03 29.17 -4.62
C VAL A 220 -1.80 30.10 -4.62
N LYS A 221 -1.61 30.86 -3.53
CA LYS A 221 -0.49 31.81 -3.36
C LYS A 221 0.85 31.13 -3.63
N GLY A 222 1.53 31.55 -4.70
CA GLY A 222 2.82 31.00 -5.15
C GLY A 222 2.91 30.84 -6.66
N ASP A 223 1.80 30.49 -7.34
CA ASP A 223 1.75 30.32 -8.81
C ASP A 223 1.28 31.58 -9.55
N ALA A 224 1.23 32.72 -8.87
CA ALA A 224 0.99 34.02 -9.49
C ALA A 224 2.26 34.43 -10.24
N THR A 225 2.26 34.18 -11.55
CA THR A 225 3.38 34.44 -12.45
C THR A 225 3.44 35.91 -12.84
N ASP A 226 4.63 36.46 -12.70
CA ASP A 226 5.22 37.45 -13.60
C ASP A 226 4.98 37.08 -15.09
N GLU A 227 5.22 38.03 -16.00
CA GLU A 227 4.79 38.11 -17.42
C GLU A 227 4.94 36.88 -18.36
N GLN A 228 5.52 35.74 -17.95
CA GLN A 228 5.84 34.60 -18.82
C GLN A 228 4.82 33.44 -18.76
N PRO A 229 4.45 32.84 -19.92
CA PRO A 229 3.61 31.63 -19.98
C PRO A 229 4.20 30.44 -19.21
N ARG A 230 3.35 29.70 -18.47
CA ARG A 230 3.78 28.53 -17.66
C ARG A 230 4.53 27.46 -18.43
N TRP A 231 4.14 27.19 -19.68
CA TRP A 231 4.82 26.18 -20.49
C TRP A 231 6.29 26.57 -20.73
N GLN A 232 6.60 27.86 -20.91
CA GLN A 232 7.98 28.33 -21.06
C GLN A 232 8.77 28.13 -19.78
N VAL A 233 8.14 28.41 -18.63
CA VAL A 233 8.73 28.16 -17.30
C VAL A 233 9.05 26.68 -17.10
N LEU A 234 8.20 25.77 -17.58
CA LEU A 234 8.44 24.33 -17.49
C LEU A 234 9.51 23.85 -18.47
N PHE A 235 9.50 24.37 -19.70
CA PHE A 235 10.44 23.96 -20.75
C PHE A 235 11.88 24.44 -20.47
N HIS A 236 12.03 25.68 -20.00
CA HIS A 236 13.33 26.27 -19.61
C HIS A 236 13.63 26.17 -18.11
N GLY A 237 12.79 25.45 -17.36
CA GLY A 237 12.94 25.24 -15.92
C GLY A 237 13.81 24.03 -15.58
N PRO A 238 13.83 23.63 -14.30
CA PRO A 238 14.52 22.43 -13.86
C PRO A 238 13.84 21.15 -14.37
N PRO A 239 14.58 20.02 -14.50
CA PRO A 239 14.02 18.72 -14.83
C PRO A 239 12.93 18.28 -13.85
N ARG A 240 11.95 17.52 -14.35
CA ARG A 240 10.84 16.99 -13.54
C ARG A 240 10.64 15.50 -13.77
N GLU A 241 9.96 14.85 -12.85
CA GLU A 241 9.55 13.45 -12.97
C GLU A 241 8.20 13.25 -12.28
N LEU A 242 7.22 12.66 -12.98
CA LEU A 242 6.04 12.14 -12.30
C LEU A 242 6.45 10.91 -11.50
N LEU A 243 6.49 11.07 -10.19
CA LEU A 243 7.09 10.09 -9.28
C LEU A 243 6.05 9.44 -8.37
N GLY A 244 5.02 10.18 -7.95
CA GLY A 244 4.01 9.68 -7.01
C GLY A 244 2.62 9.66 -7.63
N CYS A 245 1.85 8.61 -7.34
CA CYS A 245 0.41 8.55 -7.61
C CYS A 245 -0.31 8.00 -6.37
N VAL A 246 -1.10 8.86 -5.74
CA VAL A 246 -1.97 8.55 -4.61
C VAL A 246 -3.38 8.39 -5.16
N MET A 247 -3.94 7.20 -5.05
CA MET A 247 -5.30 6.88 -5.50
C MET A 247 -6.21 6.80 -4.27
N VAL A 248 -7.11 7.77 -4.14
CA VAL A 248 -8.05 7.94 -3.03
C VAL A 248 -9.44 7.55 -3.50
N GLN A 249 -9.85 6.33 -3.19
CA GLN A 249 -10.88 5.62 -3.98
C GLN A 249 -12.06 5.22 -3.10
N GLU A 250 -13.28 5.58 -3.52
CA GLU A 250 -14.52 5.18 -2.85
C GLU A 250 -14.64 3.64 -2.87
N ASN A 251 -14.36 3.08 -4.04
CA ASN A 251 -14.22 1.66 -4.36
C ASN A 251 -12.87 1.45 -5.04
N ALA A 252 -12.44 0.22 -5.33
CA ALA A 252 -11.22 0.05 -6.13
C ALA A 252 -11.43 0.49 -7.58
N PHE A 253 -10.71 1.51 -8.07
CA PHE A 253 -10.72 2.02 -9.46
C PHE A 253 -10.54 0.92 -10.50
N GLN A 254 -9.79 -0.13 -10.15
CA GLN A 254 -9.62 -1.29 -11.03
C GLN A 254 -10.95 -1.98 -11.39
N ASN A 255 -11.97 -1.88 -10.54
CA ASN A 255 -13.30 -2.43 -10.84
C ASN A 255 -14.02 -1.64 -11.94
N GLU A 256 -13.67 -0.38 -12.13
CA GLU A 256 -14.29 0.54 -13.11
C GLU A 256 -13.55 0.52 -14.45
N MET A 257 -12.32 0.04 -14.47
CA MET A 257 -11.53 -0.06 -15.68
C MET A 257 -11.68 -1.41 -16.37
N ARG A 258 -11.52 -1.41 -17.70
CA ARG A 258 -11.38 -2.63 -18.51
C ARG A 258 -10.03 -3.35 -18.31
N ARG A 259 -9.15 -2.84 -17.44
CA ARG A 259 -7.81 -3.37 -17.18
C ARG A 259 -7.70 -3.92 -15.77
N TYR A 260 -7.24 -5.17 -15.66
CA TYR A 260 -7.20 -5.91 -14.39
C TYR A 260 -6.01 -5.57 -13.47
N ARG A 261 -5.13 -4.63 -13.82
CA ARG A 261 -3.87 -4.40 -13.09
C ARG A 261 -3.39 -2.94 -13.17
N LEU A 262 -4.21 -2.00 -12.67
CA LEU A 262 -3.89 -0.57 -12.67
C LEU A 262 -2.53 -0.28 -12.06
N ARG A 263 -2.33 -0.77 -10.84
CA ARG A 263 -1.11 -0.57 -10.06
C ARG A 263 0.14 -1.03 -10.81
N LEU A 264 0.09 -2.21 -11.45
CA LEU A 264 1.23 -2.70 -12.23
C LEU A 264 1.51 -1.80 -13.42
N SER A 265 0.48 -1.31 -14.11
CA SER A 265 0.67 -0.34 -15.21
C SER A 265 1.33 0.96 -14.74
N LEU A 266 1.07 1.40 -13.51
CA LEU A 266 1.75 2.58 -12.92
C LEU A 266 3.19 2.24 -12.51
N PHE A 267 3.43 1.07 -11.93
CA PHE A 267 4.78 0.60 -11.61
C PHE A 267 5.67 0.42 -12.85
N ASP A 268 5.09 -0.01 -13.98
CA ASP A 268 5.79 -0.10 -15.27
C ASP A 268 6.25 1.27 -15.78
N LEU A 269 5.59 2.36 -15.37
CA LEU A 269 6.01 3.74 -15.63
C LEU A 269 7.04 4.26 -14.63
N GLY A 270 7.40 3.47 -13.61
CA GLY A 270 8.30 3.87 -12.54
C GLY A 270 7.64 4.73 -11.46
N ILE A 271 6.31 4.83 -11.45
CA ILE A 271 5.56 5.63 -10.49
C ILE A 271 5.47 4.88 -9.16
N ARG A 272 5.68 5.58 -8.04
CA ARG A 272 5.45 5.08 -6.68
C ARG A 272 3.96 5.26 -6.34
N VAL A 273 3.30 4.20 -5.87
CA VAL A 273 1.83 4.17 -5.80
C VAL A 273 1.35 3.99 -4.36
N ALA A 274 0.40 4.82 -3.93
CA ALA A 274 -0.35 4.58 -2.69
C ALA A 274 -1.84 4.45 -3.02
N GLU A 275 -2.50 3.46 -2.43
CA GLU A 275 -3.93 3.23 -2.62
C GLU A 275 -4.69 3.28 -1.30
N HIS A 276 -5.67 4.18 -1.24
CA HIS A 276 -6.74 4.15 -0.25
C HIS A 276 -7.98 3.59 -0.94
N CYS A 277 -8.34 2.34 -0.62
CA CYS A 277 -9.45 1.64 -1.27
C CYS A 277 -10.67 1.53 -0.35
N HIS A 278 -11.83 1.36 -0.96
CA HIS A 278 -13.10 1.04 -0.27
C HIS A 278 -13.54 2.08 0.77
N LEU A 279 -13.16 3.35 0.59
CA LEU A 279 -13.47 4.40 1.55
C LEU A 279 -14.98 4.65 1.72
N GLY A 280 -15.78 4.39 0.68
CA GLY A 280 -17.23 4.59 0.72
C GLY A 280 -17.94 3.72 1.76
N ILE A 281 -17.42 2.51 2.01
CA ILE A 281 -18.03 1.59 2.98
C ILE A 281 -17.88 2.07 4.42
N MET A 282 -16.81 2.82 4.68
CA MET A 282 -16.51 3.43 5.98
C MET A 282 -17.09 4.84 6.11
N SER A 283 -17.39 5.51 5.00
CA SER A 283 -17.91 6.89 4.97
C SER A 283 -19.43 6.99 5.17
N GLN A 284 -20.18 5.89 5.09
CA GLN A 284 -21.65 5.90 5.02
C GLN A 284 -22.38 6.76 6.07
N ARG A 285 -21.91 6.76 7.32
CA ARG A 285 -22.49 7.58 8.39
C ARG A 285 -22.08 9.05 8.24
N ALA A 286 -20.81 9.31 7.96
CA ALA A 286 -20.30 10.65 7.72
C ALA A 286 -20.97 11.31 6.51
N ASP A 287 -21.18 10.57 5.42
CA ASP A 287 -21.89 11.04 4.22
C ASP A 287 -23.34 11.42 4.55
N ARG A 288 -24.03 10.62 5.37
CA ARG A 288 -25.39 10.92 5.83
C ARG A 288 -25.42 12.20 6.65
N LEU A 289 -24.52 12.33 7.62
CA LEU A 289 -24.42 13.52 8.47
C LEU A 289 -24.12 14.78 7.63
N ALA A 290 -23.17 14.70 6.68
CA ALA A 290 -22.88 15.80 5.77
C ALA A 290 -24.09 16.15 4.89
N GLY A 291 -24.84 15.16 4.42
CA GLY A 291 -26.09 15.40 3.68
C GLY A 291 -27.21 16.04 4.49
N GLU A 292 -27.18 15.90 5.81
CA GLU A 292 -28.08 16.58 6.75
C GLU A 292 -27.54 17.96 7.17
N GLY A 293 -26.37 18.39 6.68
CA GLY A 293 -25.71 19.64 7.06
C GLY A 293 -24.93 19.56 8.39
N HIS A 294 -24.81 18.37 8.98
CA HIS A 294 -24.05 18.09 10.21
C HIS A 294 -22.57 17.86 9.91
N PHE A 295 -21.89 18.87 9.36
CA PHE A 295 -20.52 18.73 8.85
C PHE A 295 -19.48 18.46 9.93
N LYS A 296 -19.66 19.05 11.12
CA LYS A 296 -18.74 18.83 12.23
C LYS A 296 -18.80 17.37 12.69
N GLU A 297 -20.00 16.85 12.86
CA GLU A 297 -20.28 15.48 13.24
C GLU A 297 -19.80 14.49 12.18
N ALA A 298 -19.92 14.84 10.90
CA ALA A 298 -19.37 14.04 9.81
C ALA A 298 -17.84 13.92 9.89
N LEU A 299 -17.14 15.01 10.22
CA LEU A 299 -15.69 15.00 10.43
C LEU A 299 -15.29 14.27 11.72
N GLU A 300 -16.18 14.18 12.70
CA GLU A 300 -15.97 13.48 13.97
C GLU A 300 -16.45 12.03 13.94
N ASP A 301 -16.84 11.50 12.77
CA ASP A 301 -17.21 10.10 12.64
C ASP A 301 -16.01 9.18 12.95
N ASP A 302 -16.27 8.18 13.80
CA ASP A 302 -15.22 7.30 14.34
C ASP A 302 -14.54 6.47 13.24
N GLN A 303 -15.27 6.03 12.21
CA GLN A 303 -14.64 5.28 11.11
C GLN A 303 -13.74 6.17 10.26
N VAL A 304 -14.17 7.41 10.01
CA VAL A 304 -13.39 8.40 9.27
C VAL A 304 -12.09 8.71 10.03
N TYR A 305 -12.19 8.96 11.34
CA TYR A 305 -11.03 9.18 12.21
C TYR A 305 -10.10 7.96 12.27
N SER A 306 -10.66 6.78 12.55
CA SER A 306 -9.90 5.54 12.75
C SER A 306 -9.17 5.13 11.48
N TYR A 307 -9.82 5.25 10.31
CA TYR A 307 -9.15 5.01 9.03
C TYR A 307 -7.96 5.95 8.82
N ALA A 308 -8.17 7.27 8.95
CA ALA A 308 -7.09 8.24 8.75
C ALA A 308 -5.94 8.02 9.73
N ARG A 309 -6.25 7.74 11.01
CA ARG A 309 -5.26 7.44 12.03
C ARG A 309 -4.50 6.15 11.75
N SER A 310 -5.18 5.10 11.29
CA SER A 310 -4.56 3.83 10.91
C SER A 310 -3.50 4.01 9.82
N CYS A 311 -3.74 4.87 8.84
CA CYS A 311 -2.81 5.16 7.77
C CYS A 311 -1.61 6.01 8.23
N ALA A 312 -1.68 6.64 9.40
CA ALA A 312 -0.55 7.35 10.00
C ALA A 312 0.46 6.41 10.67
N PHE A 313 0.15 5.13 10.83
CA PHE A 313 1.06 4.14 11.41
C PHE A 313 2.35 4.03 10.59
N GLY A 314 3.48 4.34 11.22
CA GLY A 314 4.76 4.48 10.54
C GLY A 314 5.30 3.16 9.99
N PRO A 315 5.74 3.11 8.72
CA PRO A 315 6.21 1.87 8.09
C PRO A 315 7.45 1.29 8.76
N GLU A 316 8.31 2.11 9.36
CA GLU A 316 9.49 1.64 10.10
C GLU A 316 9.09 0.90 11.38
N HIS A 317 8.05 1.37 12.09
CA HIS A 317 7.55 0.69 13.29
C HIS A 317 6.86 -0.62 12.92
N ALA A 318 6.01 -0.58 11.88
CA ALA A 318 5.36 -1.77 11.33
C ALA A 318 6.40 -2.81 10.90
N GLN A 319 7.46 -2.39 10.19
CA GLN A 319 8.54 -3.25 9.73
C GLN A 319 9.36 -3.84 10.88
N CYS A 320 9.69 -3.02 11.89
CA CYS A 320 10.44 -3.47 13.05
C CYS A 320 9.70 -4.62 13.76
N LEU A 321 8.41 -4.43 14.03
CA LEU A 321 7.58 -5.44 14.69
C LEU A 321 7.29 -6.64 13.79
N ALA A 322 6.94 -6.41 12.53
CA ALA A 322 6.68 -7.47 11.55
C ALA A 322 7.89 -8.38 11.39
N LYS A 323 9.09 -7.81 11.27
CA LYS A 323 10.32 -8.58 11.08
C LYS A 323 10.64 -9.42 12.31
N ALA A 324 10.46 -8.87 13.52
CA ALA A 324 10.63 -9.64 14.75
C ALA A 324 9.70 -10.87 14.80
N ILE A 325 8.43 -10.69 14.43
CA ILE A 325 7.42 -11.77 14.42
C ILE A 325 7.72 -12.78 13.30
N ALA A 326 7.88 -12.29 12.07
CA ALA A 326 8.13 -13.12 10.89
C ALA A 326 9.40 -13.96 11.03
N ASP A 327 10.53 -13.32 11.37
CA ASP A 327 11.80 -14.02 11.53
C ASP A 327 11.71 -15.09 12.64
N SER A 328 10.98 -14.81 13.73
CA SER A 328 10.77 -15.78 14.80
C SER A 328 9.92 -16.97 14.35
N ILE A 329 8.83 -16.73 13.63
CA ILE A 329 7.99 -17.80 13.08
C ILE A 329 8.79 -18.64 12.09
N ASP A 330 9.48 -18.03 11.14
CA ASP A 330 10.24 -18.74 10.10
C ASP A 330 11.40 -19.55 10.68
N LEU A 331 12.07 -19.02 11.71
CA LEU A 331 13.15 -19.70 12.42
C LEU A 331 12.64 -20.90 13.23
N TYR A 332 11.61 -20.71 14.05
CA TYR A 332 11.17 -21.74 15.01
C TYR A 332 10.20 -22.75 14.45
N SER A 333 9.57 -22.49 13.30
CA SER A 333 8.61 -23.43 12.66
C SER A 333 9.27 -24.70 12.13
N TRP A 334 10.60 -24.71 11.99
CA TRP A 334 11.36 -25.82 11.41
C TRP A 334 12.56 -26.19 12.30
N ARG A 335 12.78 -27.48 12.55
CA ARG A 335 14.07 -27.96 13.09
C ARG A 335 15.08 -28.00 11.94
N ARG A 336 16.30 -27.54 12.20
CA ARG A 336 17.38 -27.49 11.22
C ARG A 336 18.67 -28.12 11.74
N SER A 337 19.44 -28.68 10.80
CA SER A 337 20.65 -29.48 11.06
C SER A 337 21.75 -28.71 11.79
N GLY A 338 21.90 -27.41 11.51
CA GLY A 338 22.90 -26.53 12.13
C GLY A 338 22.70 -26.27 13.63
N CYS A 339 21.51 -26.56 14.19
CA CYS A 339 21.25 -26.45 15.63
C CYS A 339 21.73 -27.67 16.44
N ALA A 340 22.46 -28.60 15.82
CA ALA A 340 22.96 -29.83 16.43
C ALA A 340 24.19 -29.61 17.34
N GLY A 341 24.03 -28.83 18.40
CA GLY A 341 24.71 -29.15 19.64
C GLY A 341 23.83 -30.12 20.45
N GLY A 342 24.42 -31.00 21.26
CA GLY A 342 23.70 -32.02 22.05
C GLY A 342 22.55 -31.44 22.90
N ALA A 343 21.78 -32.28 23.59
CA ALA A 343 20.57 -31.86 24.33
C ALA A 343 20.71 -30.59 25.22
N ALA A 344 21.92 -30.25 25.67
CA ALA A 344 22.25 -29.01 26.37
C ALA A 344 22.38 -27.75 25.47
N ALA A 345 22.83 -27.87 24.23
CA ALA A 345 22.92 -26.76 23.27
C ALA A 345 21.58 -26.47 22.55
N ARG A 346 20.61 -27.38 22.62
CA ARG A 346 19.20 -27.05 22.29
C ARG A 346 18.61 -25.98 23.23
N ALA A 347 19.28 -25.68 24.34
CA ALA A 347 18.89 -24.62 25.28
C ALA A 347 19.67 -23.32 25.11
N ALA A 348 20.63 -23.23 24.17
CA ALA A 348 21.11 -21.92 23.73
C ALA A 348 19.96 -21.28 22.96
N GLN A 349 19.19 -20.44 23.67
CA GLN A 349 18.02 -19.74 23.17
C GLN A 349 18.47 -18.74 22.12
N VAL A 350 18.48 -19.20 20.87
CA VAL A 350 18.84 -18.39 19.74
C VAL A 350 17.66 -17.50 19.38
N TYR A 351 17.87 -16.18 19.49
CA TYR A 351 16.90 -15.17 19.13
C TYR A 351 17.27 -14.50 17.80
N PRO A 352 16.28 -14.25 16.90
CA PRO A 352 16.48 -13.40 15.74
C PRO A 352 17.01 -12.02 16.14
N ALA A 353 18.01 -11.49 15.45
CA ALA A 353 18.48 -10.12 15.72
C ALA A 353 17.34 -9.07 15.67
N SER A 354 16.31 -9.34 14.85
CA SER A 354 15.12 -8.51 14.73
C SER A 354 14.25 -8.48 15.99
N ILE A 355 14.15 -9.55 16.78
CA ILE A 355 13.39 -9.53 18.04
C ILE A 355 14.09 -8.65 19.07
N THR A 356 15.43 -8.75 19.17
CA THR A 356 16.24 -7.89 20.04
C THR A 356 16.10 -6.43 19.62
N ALA A 357 16.17 -6.14 18.32
CA ALA A 357 16.00 -4.78 17.80
C ALA A 357 14.60 -4.20 18.13
N ALA A 358 13.54 -5.00 18.02
CA ALA A 358 12.19 -4.59 18.39
C ALA A 358 12.07 -4.29 19.89
N LEU A 359 12.60 -5.18 20.75
CA LEU A 359 12.58 -5.00 22.20
C LEU A 359 13.38 -3.78 22.67
N GLN A 360 14.42 -3.38 21.93
CA GLN A 360 15.22 -2.21 22.23
C GLN A 360 14.67 -0.91 21.61
N SER A 361 13.62 -0.97 20.78
CA SER A 361 13.08 0.19 20.09
C SER A 361 12.20 1.05 20.99
N ALA A 362 12.77 2.13 21.53
CA ALA A 362 12.02 3.11 22.32
C ALA A 362 10.85 3.74 21.55
N GLU A 363 11.00 3.92 20.23
CA GLU A 363 9.96 4.46 19.36
C GLU A 363 8.77 3.49 19.26
N LEU A 364 9.03 2.19 19.12
CA LEU A 364 7.98 1.18 19.09
C LEU A 364 7.22 1.13 20.42
N TRP A 365 7.93 1.18 21.54
CA TRP A 365 7.33 1.16 22.89
C TRP A 365 6.69 2.49 23.30
N SER A 366 6.86 3.55 22.52
CA SER A 366 6.03 4.75 22.65
C SER A 366 4.62 4.55 22.08
N ILE A 367 4.43 3.52 21.25
CA ILE A 367 3.17 3.20 20.58
C ILE A 367 2.47 2.05 21.31
N PHE A 368 3.18 0.98 21.67
CA PHE A 368 2.61 -0.20 22.30
C PHE A 368 2.95 -0.27 23.78
N ASN A 369 2.03 -0.83 24.58
CA ASN A 369 2.32 -1.09 25.99
C ASN A 369 3.48 -2.07 26.13
N THR A 370 4.29 -1.88 27.18
CA THR A 370 5.36 -2.79 27.51
C THR A 370 4.83 -4.23 27.62
N GLY A 371 5.53 -5.14 26.95
CA GLY A 371 5.17 -6.56 26.90
C GLY A 371 4.20 -6.95 25.79
N ALA A 372 3.89 -6.06 24.83
CA ALA A 372 3.17 -6.45 23.62
C ALA A 372 3.96 -7.46 22.76
N LEU A 373 5.30 -7.40 22.82
CA LEU A 373 6.21 -8.45 22.35
C LEU A 373 7.08 -8.86 23.54
N ASN A 374 7.21 -10.16 23.78
CA ASN A 374 8.06 -10.70 24.82
C ASN A 374 8.88 -11.88 24.30
N VAL A 375 10.00 -12.08 24.97
CA VAL A 375 10.79 -13.31 24.95
C VAL A 375 10.46 -14.04 26.25
N CYS A 376 9.93 -15.25 26.18
CA CYS A 376 9.33 -15.90 27.35
C CYS A 376 10.34 -16.55 28.31
N ALA A 377 11.65 -16.38 28.09
CA ALA A 377 12.69 -16.88 28.98
C ALA A 377 13.64 -15.78 29.46
N SER A 378 14.11 -15.96 30.70
CA SER A 378 15.13 -15.15 31.37
C SER A 378 16.42 -15.12 30.55
N ALA A 379 16.50 -14.19 29.60
CA ALA A 379 17.76 -13.76 29.01
C ALA A 379 18.61 -13.15 30.13
N THR A 380 19.37 -13.99 30.83
CA THR A 380 20.57 -13.51 31.51
C THR A 380 21.46 -12.97 30.41
N ALA A 381 21.69 -11.65 30.40
CA ALA A 381 22.27 -10.83 29.33
C ALA A 381 23.68 -11.23 28.82
N ALA A 382 24.18 -12.42 29.14
CA ALA A 382 25.55 -12.85 28.88
C ALA A 382 25.73 -13.74 27.64
N ASP A 383 24.66 -14.29 27.03
CA ASP A 383 24.79 -15.27 25.93
C ASP A 383 23.99 -14.95 24.65
N ASP A 384 23.48 -13.72 24.51
CA ASP A 384 22.68 -13.29 23.36
C ASP A 384 23.54 -13.11 22.10
N THR A 385 23.88 -14.22 21.45
CA THR A 385 24.33 -14.22 20.07
C THR A 385 23.12 -14.08 19.16
N ALA A 386 22.80 -12.83 18.83
CA ALA A 386 21.78 -12.49 17.84
C ALA A 386 22.07 -13.26 16.55
N THR A 387 21.12 -14.09 16.10
CA THR A 387 21.32 -14.94 14.94
C THR A 387 20.95 -14.22 13.66
N ASP A 388 21.82 -14.40 12.66
CA ASP A 388 21.50 -14.10 11.27
C ASP A 388 20.49 -15.12 10.76
N VAL A 389 19.22 -14.70 10.76
CA VAL A 389 18.07 -15.51 10.34
C VAL A 389 18.25 -15.96 8.89
N GLU A 390 18.77 -15.12 8.01
CA GLU A 390 18.98 -15.48 6.60
C GLU A 390 20.00 -16.61 6.44
N ALA A 391 21.04 -16.62 7.27
CA ALA A 391 21.97 -17.75 7.31
C ALA A 391 21.30 -19.01 7.86
N ALA A 392 20.56 -18.89 8.97
CA ALA A 392 19.86 -20.01 9.60
C ALA A 392 18.80 -20.63 8.68
N LEU A 393 18.07 -19.83 7.89
CA LEU A 393 17.03 -20.31 6.97
C LEU A 393 17.60 -21.12 5.80
N ARG A 394 18.90 -21.02 5.49
CA ARG A 394 19.58 -21.83 4.48
C ARG A 394 19.95 -23.23 4.97
N GLU A 395 20.00 -23.44 6.29
CA GLU A 395 20.30 -24.76 6.85
C GLU A 395 19.19 -25.77 6.53
N PRO A 396 19.54 -27.03 6.18
CA PRO A 396 18.54 -28.03 5.82
C PRO A 396 17.55 -28.32 6.96
N ILE A 397 16.28 -28.40 6.59
CA ILE A 397 15.16 -28.74 7.48
C ILE A 397 15.19 -30.26 7.75
N GLU A 398 15.04 -30.63 9.03
CA GLU A 398 15.01 -32.01 9.54
C GLU A 398 13.62 -32.42 10.08
N GLY A 399 12.65 -31.50 10.05
CA GLY A 399 11.26 -31.77 10.43
C GLY A 399 10.57 -30.53 11.02
N PRO A 400 9.29 -30.68 11.42
CA PRO A 400 8.56 -29.62 12.10
C PRO A 400 9.27 -29.15 13.37
N GLY A 401 9.30 -27.83 13.55
CA GLY A 401 9.86 -27.14 14.70
C GLY A 401 8.90 -27.08 15.88
N MET A 402 8.91 -25.96 16.58
CA MET A 402 7.96 -25.70 17.66
C MET A 402 6.59 -25.34 17.07
N PRO A 403 5.49 -25.78 17.70
CA PRO A 403 4.17 -25.39 17.24
C PRO A 403 3.91 -23.90 17.51
N LEU A 404 3.22 -23.24 16.58
CA LEU A 404 2.67 -21.91 16.77
C LEU A 404 1.28 -22.02 17.40
N LEU A 405 1.05 -21.27 18.48
CA LEU A 405 -0.18 -21.32 19.27
C LEU A 405 -0.88 -19.96 19.25
N ILE A 406 -2.15 -19.96 18.89
CA ILE A 406 -3.06 -18.84 19.15
C ILE A 406 -3.84 -19.18 20.42
N VAL A 407 -3.61 -18.44 21.48
CA VAL A 407 -4.30 -18.59 22.77
C VAL A 407 -5.38 -17.52 22.85
N CYS A 408 -6.64 -17.91 22.94
CA CYS A 408 -7.75 -16.98 23.10
C CYS A 408 -7.79 -16.38 24.51
N ARG A 409 -8.65 -15.38 24.73
CA ARG A 409 -8.91 -14.84 26.08
C ARG A 409 -9.38 -15.91 27.07
N ASP A 410 -10.19 -16.85 26.60
CA ASP A 410 -10.37 -18.13 27.29
C ASP A 410 -9.15 -19.01 27.01
N THR A 411 -8.29 -19.17 28.01
CA THR A 411 -7.02 -19.88 27.89
C THR A 411 -7.19 -21.39 27.64
N ALA A 412 -8.39 -21.94 27.82
CA ALA A 412 -8.71 -23.31 27.42
C ALA A 412 -8.87 -23.47 25.89
N LYS A 413 -9.11 -22.36 25.16
CA LYS A 413 -9.28 -22.35 23.71
C LYS A 413 -7.98 -21.95 23.03
N VAL A 414 -7.33 -22.95 22.45
CA VAL A 414 -6.04 -22.81 21.78
C VAL A 414 -6.12 -23.43 20.40
N LEU A 415 -5.70 -22.68 19.38
CA LEU A 415 -5.49 -23.19 18.04
C LEU A 415 -3.99 -23.46 17.83
N THR A 416 -3.65 -24.68 17.43
CA THR A 416 -2.27 -25.17 17.35
C THR A 416 -1.89 -25.48 15.91
N TYR A 417 -0.77 -24.92 15.45
CA TYR A 417 -0.14 -25.18 14.16
C TYR A 417 1.09 -26.08 14.38
N GLY A 418 0.92 -27.40 14.20
CA GLY A 418 1.97 -28.38 14.50
C GLY A 418 2.85 -28.80 13.31
N GLY A 419 2.40 -28.53 12.07
CA GLY A 419 3.02 -29.04 10.85
C GLY A 419 4.07 -28.13 10.20
N GLY A 420 4.57 -27.14 10.95
CA GLY A 420 5.35 -26.03 10.40
C GLY A 420 4.48 -24.97 9.72
N MET A 421 5.12 -23.87 9.33
CA MET A 421 4.49 -22.70 8.71
C MET A 421 5.12 -22.43 7.35
N GLU A 422 4.33 -21.91 6.42
CA GLU A 422 4.83 -21.23 5.22
C GLU A 422 5.66 -20.00 5.63
N ASP A 423 6.65 -19.64 4.80
CA ASP A 423 7.50 -18.48 5.07
C ASP A 423 6.65 -17.19 5.13
N CYS A 424 6.87 -16.38 6.16
CA CYS A 424 6.06 -15.21 6.44
C CYS A 424 6.16 -14.16 5.32
N LEU A 425 5.02 -13.60 4.94
CA LEU A 425 4.91 -12.44 4.08
C LEU A 425 4.52 -11.22 4.92
N THR A 426 4.99 -10.03 4.57
CA THR A 426 4.69 -8.82 5.32
C THR A 426 4.15 -7.71 4.44
N ASN A 427 3.18 -6.96 4.96
CA ASN A 427 2.68 -5.73 4.37
C ASN A 427 2.84 -4.60 5.38
N THR A 428 4.00 -3.95 5.37
CA THR A 428 4.41 -2.95 6.37
C THR A 428 4.50 -1.54 5.80
N GLY A 429 4.33 -1.37 4.48
CA GLY A 429 4.61 -0.11 3.80
C GLY A 429 6.10 0.29 3.78
N TYR A 430 6.99 -0.55 4.32
CA TYR A 430 8.43 -0.37 4.23
C TYR A 430 8.95 -1.06 2.97
N TYR A 431 9.32 -0.27 1.97
CA TYR A 431 9.85 -0.79 0.72
C TYR A 431 11.36 -0.60 0.71
N ALA A 432 12.14 -1.67 0.87
CA ALA A 432 13.62 -1.58 0.84
C ALA A 432 14.14 -0.84 -0.41
N ALA A 433 13.48 -1.03 -1.55
CA ALA A 433 13.77 -0.29 -2.79
C ALA A 433 13.61 1.23 -2.64
N ALA A 434 12.71 1.75 -1.80
CA ALA A 434 12.60 3.20 -1.55
C ALA A 434 13.81 3.76 -0.79
N TYR A 435 14.57 2.92 -0.10
CA TYR A 435 15.76 3.31 0.67
C TYR A 435 17.07 3.15 -0.09
N ALA A 436 17.05 2.43 -1.22
CA ALA A 436 18.21 2.25 -2.07
C ALA A 436 18.57 3.57 -2.81
N PRO A 437 19.79 4.11 -2.68
CA PRO A 437 20.19 5.36 -3.32
C PRO A 437 19.96 5.36 -4.85
N GLU A 438 20.24 4.25 -5.52
CA GLU A 438 20.05 4.09 -6.97
C GLU A 438 18.58 4.11 -7.42
N ARG A 439 17.63 3.96 -6.48
CA ARG A 439 16.18 4.09 -6.74
C ARG A 439 15.68 5.52 -6.54
N ASN A 440 16.53 6.37 -5.99
CA ASN A 440 16.28 7.77 -5.69
C ASN A 440 17.06 8.72 -6.61
N ASP A 441 17.67 8.21 -7.68
CA ASP A 441 18.36 9.00 -8.69
C ASP A 441 17.55 9.04 -10.00
N VAL A 442 17.30 10.23 -10.55
CA VAL A 442 16.50 10.40 -11.76
C VAL A 442 17.12 9.74 -12.99
N ALA A 443 18.45 9.77 -13.15
CA ALA A 443 19.09 9.21 -14.34
C ALA A 443 18.92 7.69 -14.36
N ARG A 444 19.15 7.04 -13.22
CA ARG A 444 18.91 5.60 -13.03
C ARG A 444 17.43 5.22 -13.10
N HIS A 445 16.54 6.10 -12.63
CA HIS A 445 15.10 5.90 -12.75
C HIS A 445 14.65 5.90 -14.22
N ARG A 446 15.04 6.92 -14.99
CA ARG A 446 14.72 7.02 -16.42
C ARG A 446 15.36 5.91 -17.26
N GLU A 447 16.57 5.48 -16.91
CA GLU A 447 17.24 4.33 -17.53
C GLU A 447 16.42 3.04 -17.34
N ARG A 448 15.90 2.83 -16.12
CA ARG A 448 15.13 1.64 -15.75
C ARG A 448 13.73 1.62 -16.35
N PHE A 449 13.09 2.78 -16.40
CA PHE A 449 11.70 2.93 -16.85
C PHE A 449 11.63 3.75 -18.12
N ARG A 450 12.25 3.28 -19.21
CA ARG A 450 12.23 4.01 -20.49
C ARG A 450 10.80 4.16 -21.00
N THR A 451 10.44 5.37 -21.37
CA THR A 451 9.21 5.67 -22.13
C THR A 451 9.45 5.31 -23.60
N ALA A 452 9.58 4.02 -23.91
CA ALA A 452 9.74 3.55 -25.28
C ALA A 452 8.35 3.33 -25.92
N TYR A 453 7.86 4.34 -26.63
CA TYR A 453 7.06 4.14 -27.83
C TYR A 453 7.93 4.62 -28.98
N SER A 454 7.99 3.88 -30.08
CA SER A 454 8.75 4.33 -31.24
C SER A 454 8.24 5.71 -31.62
N GLU A 455 9.10 6.71 -31.50
CA GLU A 455 8.96 7.97 -32.20
C GLU A 455 9.21 7.64 -33.68
N SER A 456 8.26 6.92 -34.31
CA SER A 456 8.29 6.74 -35.75
C SER A 456 8.10 8.11 -36.34
N SER A 457 9.21 8.59 -36.90
CA SER A 457 9.30 9.73 -37.77
C SER A 457 8.13 9.70 -38.77
N GLY A 458 7.53 10.87 -38.98
CA GLY A 458 6.33 11.03 -39.80
C GLY A 458 6.40 10.28 -41.13
N GLY A 459 5.29 9.60 -41.44
CA GLY A 459 5.12 8.84 -42.66
C GLY A 459 4.56 7.46 -42.36
N ASP A 460 3.27 7.39 -42.02
CA ASP A 460 2.32 6.54 -42.75
C ASP A 460 0.93 6.72 -42.11
N GLY A 461 -0.03 7.08 -42.97
CA GLY A 461 -1.41 7.28 -42.58
C GLY A 461 -2.07 5.96 -42.23
N GLU A 462 -2.30 5.74 -40.94
CA GLU A 462 -3.38 4.88 -40.49
C GLU A 462 -4.51 5.76 -40.00
N SER A 463 -5.58 5.78 -40.79
CA SER A 463 -6.85 6.41 -40.48
C SER A 463 -7.34 5.94 -39.11
N GLU A 464 -7.38 6.86 -38.13
CA GLU A 464 -8.34 6.79 -37.05
C GLU A 464 -9.72 6.76 -37.70
N ARG A 465 -10.34 5.58 -37.73
CA ARG A 465 -11.72 5.45 -38.14
C ARG A 465 -12.57 5.93 -36.97
N ASP A 466 -13.25 7.04 -37.25
CA ASP A 466 -14.39 7.59 -36.54
C ASP A 466 -15.27 6.50 -35.90
N GLU A 467 -15.38 6.51 -34.57
CA GLU A 467 -16.54 5.98 -33.85
C GLU A 467 -17.39 7.17 -33.35
N GLU A 468 -17.87 7.98 -34.30
CA GLU A 468 -19.10 8.75 -34.13
C GLU A 468 -20.21 7.99 -34.88
N ASP A 469 -21.12 7.36 -34.13
CA ASP A 469 -22.58 7.39 -34.32
C ASP A 469 -23.23 6.13 -33.71
N ALA A 470 -23.73 6.23 -32.49
CA ALA A 470 -24.76 5.33 -31.96
C ALA A 470 -25.46 5.96 -30.75
N THR A 471 -26.62 6.54 -31.05
CA THR A 471 -27.69 6.94 -30.14
C THR A 471 -28.05 5.89 -29.07
N ALA A 472 -28.37 6.40 -27.86
CA ALA A 472 -29.26 5.83 -26.85
C ALA A 472 -28.91 4.47 -26.22
N ASN A 473 -28.21 4.51 -25.07
CA ASN A 473 -28.63 3.96 -23.77
C ASN A 473 -27.45 4.05 -22.77
N PRO A 474 -27.68 4.34 -21.48
CA PRO A 474 -26.61 4.37 -20.49
C PRO A 474 -26.11 2.94 -20.24
N PRO A 475 -24.80 2.64 -20.29
CA PRO A 475 -24.33 1.29 -20.06
C PRO A 475 -24.28 1.02 -18.55
N VAL A 476 -25.11 0.05 -18.14
CA VAL A 476 -25.10 -0.60 -16.84
C VAL A 476 -23.66 -1.00 -16.48
N HIS A 477 -23.11 -0.38 -15.44
CA HIS A 477 -21.82 -0.73 -14.86
C HIS A 477 -21.94 -2.08 -14.14
N GLY A 478 -21.41 -3.13 -14.77
CA GLY A 478 -21.38 -4.49 -14.20
C GLY A 478 -20.62 -5.47 -15.10
N ARG A 479 -19.81 -6.33 -14.49
CA ARG A 479 -18.96 -7.33 -15.16
C ARG A 479 -19.73 -8.17 -16.19
N LEU A 480 -19.37 -8.04 -17.47
CA LEU A 480 -19.65 -9.06 -18.48
C LEU A 480 -18.92 -10.35 -18.08
N LYS A 481 -19.67 -11.44 -17.87
CA LYS A 481 -19.08 -12.74 -17.55
C LYS A 481 -18.25 -13.22 -18.75
N LYS A 482 -17.13 -13.93 -18.52
CA LYS A 482 -16.25 -14.46 -19.60
C LYS A 482 -17.03 -15.14 -20.75
N LYS A 483 -18.13 -15.82 -20.42
CA LYS A 483 -19.04 -16.45 -21.39
C LYS A 483 -19.75 -15.43 -22.31
N GLU A 484 -20.18 -14.30 -21.76
CA GLU A 484 -20.86 -13.23 -22.50
C GLU A 484 -19.87 -12.46 -23.36
N TYR A 485 -18.66 -12.18 -22.87
CA TYR A 485 -17.58 -11.61 -23.69
C TYR A 485 -17.24 -12.50 -24.90
N LEU A 486 -17.11 -13.81 -24.68
CA LEU A 486 -16.89 -14.78 -25.77
C LEU A 486 -18.10 -14.88 -26.73
N ALA A 487 -19.32 -14.68 -26.23
CA ALA A 487 -20.53 -14.63 -27.07
C ALA A 487 -20.59 -13.35 -27.92
N VAL A 488 -20.15 -12.20 -27.38
CA VAL A 488 -20.02 -10.93 -28.11
C VAL A 488 -18.99 -11.06 -29.22
N LEU A 489 -17.83 -11.69 -28.96
CA LEU A 489 -16.82 -11.97 -30.00
C LEU A 489 -17.39 -12.88 -31.11
N ARG A 490 -18.13 -13.92 -30.73
CA ARG A 490 -18.84 -14.79 -31.70
C ARG A 490 -19.86 -14.03 -32.54
N ALA A 491 -20.64 -13.15 -31.93
CA ALA A 491 -21.66 -12.35 -32.62
C ALA A 491 -21.05 -11.34 -33.60
N LYS A 492 -19.85 -10.81 -33.29
CA LYS A 492 -19.09 -9.91 -34.17
C LYS A 492 -18.29 -10.62 -35.27
N GLY A 493 -18.42 -11.96 -35.40
CA GLY A 493 -17.62 -12.74 -36.35
C GLY A 493 -16.11 -12.74 -36.02
N GLN A 494 -15.73 -12.24 -34.84
CA GLN A 494 -14.36 -12.20 -34.38
C GLN A 494 -14.05 -13.53 -33.69
N LYS A 495 -13.16 -14.34 -34.29
CA LYS A 495 -12.62 -15.51 -33.60
C LYS A 495 -11.71 -15.01 -32.46
N PRO A 496 -11.73 -15.65 -31.27
CA PRO A 496 -10.71 -15.39 -30.28
C PRO A 496 -9.36 -15.65 -30.96
N ASN A 497 -8.49 -14.64 -30.94
CA ASN A 497 -7.33 -14.55 -31.82
C ASN A 497 -6.52 -15.85 -31.85
N LYS A 498 -6.14 -16.21 -33.09
CA LYS A 498 -5.03 -17.11 -33.40
C LYS A 498 -3.84 -16.71 -32.53
N PRO A 499 -3.05 -17.64 -31.95
CA PRO A 499 -1.97 -17.31 -31.03
C PRO A 499 -0.87 -16.56 -31.80
N GLN A 500 -1.04 -15.25 -31.85
CA GLN A 500 0.05 -14.31 -31.90
C GLN A 500 0.53 -14.19 -30.46
N HIS A 501 1.84 -14.14 -30.31
CA HIS A 501 2.62 -14.42 -29.12
C HIS A 501 2.37 -13.42 -27.96
N ASP A 502 1.15 -13.37 -27.41
CA ASP A 502 0.79 -12.59 -26.23
C ASP A 502 0.32 -13.53 -25.12
N ASN A 503 1.28 -13.96 -24.30
CA ASN A 503 1.04 -14.67 -23.06
C ASN A 503 0.27 -13.76 -22.09
N ALA A 504 -1.05 -13.97 -21.97
CA ALA A 504 -1.89 -13.36 -20.94
C ALA A 504 -2.54 -14.39 -20.00
N ASP A 505 -2.09 -15.64 -20.02
CA ASP A 505 -2.46 -16.69 -19.06
C ASP A 505 -1.22 -17.29 -18.33
N ASP A 506 -0.02 -16.73 -18.50
CA ASP A 506 1.15 -17.12 -17.73
C ASP A 506 1.14 -16.43 -16.36
N GLU A 507 0.48 -17.09 -15.41
CA GLU A 507 0.90 -17.08 -14.02
C GLU A 507 2.24 -17.81 -13.86
N ASP A 508 3.30 -17.30 -14.49
CA ASP A 508 4.67 -17.60 -14.12
C ASP A 508 5.49 -16.32 -14.28
N GLY A 509 5.62 -15.59 -13.17
CA GLY A 509 6.69 -14.63 -12.97
C GLY A 509 8.03 -15.33 -12.75
N ALA A 510 8.33 -16.38 -13.53
CA ALA A 510 9.69 -16.80 -13.78
C ALA A 510 10.21 -15.88 -14.89
N VAL A 511 10.69 -14.72 -14.48
CA VAL A 511 11.37 -13.76 -15.35
C VAL A 511 12.44 -14.51 -16.14
N SER A 512 12.25 -14.60 -17.46
CA SER A 512 13.32 -14.94 -18.38
C SER A 512 14.48 -13.97 -18.13
N ARG A 513 15.60 -14.51 -17.65
CA ARG A 513 16.81 -13.80 -17.20
C ARG A 513 17.57 -13.06 -18.31
N SER A 514 16.93 -12.60 -19.39
CA SER A 514 17.65 -11.95 -20.50
C SER A 514 17.51 -10.42 -20.58
N VAL A 515 16.57 -9.75 -19.89
CA VAL A 515 16.59 -8.29 -19.72
C VAL A 515 15.82 -7.89 -18.43
N PRO A 516 16.45 -7.27 -17.42
CA PRO A 516 15.73 -6.80 -16.23
C PRO A 516 15.17 -5.40 -16.49
N ALA A 517 14.06 -5.30 -17.24
CA ALA A 517 13.31 -4.04 -17.36
C ALA A 517 11.81 -4.36 -17.39
N GLY A 518 11.07 -3.81 -16.41
CA GLY A 518 9.61 -3.90 -16.32
C GLY A 518 9.10 -4.73 -15.15
N SER A 519 8.94 -4.08 -13.99
CA SER A 519 8.15 -4.51 -12.82
C SER A 519 8.19 -6.00 -12.39
N CYS A 520 9.13 -6.32 -11.51
CA CYS A 520 8.92 -7.39 -10.53
C CYS A 520 8.28 -6.76 -9.29
N ILE A 521 7.38 -7.46 -8.58
CA ILE A 521 6.75 -6.94 -7.34
C ILE A 521 7.81 -6.45 -6.34
N SER A 522 8.96 -7.15 -6.25
CA SER A 522 10.12 -6.76 -5.42
C SER A 522 10.76 -5.42 -5.81
N ASN A 523 10.52 -4.94 -7.03
CA ASN A 523 11.02 -3.67 -7.55
C ASN A 523 10.02 -2.53 -7.38
N SER A 524 8.78 -2.82 -6.97
CA SER A 524 7.73 -1.82 -6.86
C SER A 524 7.83 -1.08 -5.53
N ILE A 525 7.55 0.22 -5.52
CA ILE A 525 7.51 1.04 -4.31
C ILE A 525 6.08 1.51 -4.14
N GLY A 526 5.36 0.99 -3.15
CA GLY A 526 3.97 1.33 -2.94
C GLY A 526 3.03 0.15 -2.79
N GLY A 527 1.79 0.44 -2.37
CA GLY A 527 0.82 -0.56 -1.99
C GLY A 527 -0.51 0.01 -1.49
N THR A 528 -1.33 -0.85 -0.90
CA THR A 528 -2.62 -0.48 -0.30
C THR A 528 -2.42 -0.06 1.16
N PHE A 529 -3.14 0.97 1.59
CA PHE A 529 -3.17 1.45 2.97
C PHE A 529 -4.56 1.25 3.61
N PRO A 530 -4.64 0.94 4.93
CA PRO A 530 -3.52 0.93 5.88
C PRO A 530 -2.58 -0.27 5.75
N ILE A 531 -1.42 -0.13 6.37
CA ILE A 531 -0.37 -1.15 6.45
C ILE A 531 -0.32 -1.74 7.86
N GLY A 532 0.41 -2.84 8.00
CA GLY A 532 0.72 -3.49 9.27
C GLY A 532 0.11 -4.88 9.35
N GLU A 533 0.72 -5.85 8.66
CA GLU A 533 0.33 -7.26 8.78
C GLU A 533 1.53 -8.19 8.52
N VAL A 534 1.58 -9.30 9.24
CA VAL A 534 2.35 -10.50 8.90
C VAL A 534 1.37 -11.61 8.52
N ILE A 535 1.59 -12.25 7.37
CA ILE A 535 0.77 -13.33 6.85
C ILE A 535 1.60 -14.60 6.80
N SER A 536 1.03 -15.71 7.23
CA SER A 536 1.55 -17.05 7.00
C SER A 536 0.39 -18.03 6.83
N GLU A 537 0.70 -19.31 6.68
CA GLU A 537 -0.27 -20.39 6.56
C GLU A 537 0.37 -21.65 7.14
N SER A 538 -0.43 -22.54 7.77
CA SER A 538 0.08 -23.85 8.19
C SER A 538 0.60 -24.62 6.98
N PHE A 539 1.85 -25.09 6.98
CA PHE A 539 2.39 -25.82 5.83
C PHE A 539 1.58 -27.09 5.54
N ASP A 540 1.45 -27.97 6.54
CA ASP A 540 0.54 -29.12 6.54
C ASP A 540 -0.76 -28.78 7.31
N LEU A 541 -1.83 -28.49 6.57
CA LEU A 541 -3.15 -28.18 7.15
C LEU A 541 -3.67 -29.28 8.09
N SER A 542 -3.29 -30.56 7.88
CA SER A 542 -3.76 -31.65 8.74
C SER A 542 -3.24 -31.56 10.18
N GLN A 543 -2.21 -30.74 10.40
CA GLN A 543 -1.60 -30.48 11.70
C GLN A 543 -2.08 -29.15 12.32
N LEU A 544 -3.14 -28.55 11.77
CA LEU A 544 -3.84 -27.42 12.37
C LEU A 544 -5.07 -27.93 13.13
N SER A 545 -5.12 -27.74 14.45
CA SER A 545 -6.28 -28.19 15.26
C SER A 545 -6.44 -27.39 16.54
N GLY A 546 -7.66 -27.38 17.08
CA GLY A 546 -8.00 -26.74 18.34
C GLY A 546 -9.29 -25.94 18.27
N THR A 547 -9.43 -24.97 19.17
CA THR A 547 -10.61 -24.10 19.25
C THR A 547 -10.20 -22.65 19.35
N CYS A 548 -10.98 -21.77 18.74
CA CYS A 548 -10.82 -20.33 18.87
C CYS A 548 -12.17 -19.62 18.94
N ASP A 549 -12.18 -18.42 19.52
CA ASP A 549 -13.36 -17.56 19.56
C ASP A 549 -13.27 -16.49 18.46
N VAL A 550 -14.34 -16.36 17.68
CA VAL A 550 -14.45 -15.40 16.58
C VAL A 550 -15.33 -14.23 17.04
N PHE A 551 -14.76 -13.02 17.08
CA PHE A 551 -15.47 -11.80 17.49
C PHE A 551 -16.00 -10.98 16.33
N ALA A 552 -15.47 -11.16 15.12
CA ALA A 552 -15.96 -10.49 13.92
C ALA A 552 -15.77 -11.35 12.66
N TYR A 553 -16.55 -11.07 11.63
CA TYR A 553 -16.50 -11.74 10.32
C TYR A 553 -17.06 -10.80 9.24
N PRO A 554 -16.74 -11.02 7.96
CA PRO A 554 -17.39 -10.32 6.86
C PRO A 554 -18.82 -10.83 6.66
N ASP A 555 -19.78 -9.93 6.57
CA ASP A 555 -21.13 -10.27 6.13
C ASP A 555 -21.16 -10.62 4.62
N VAL A 556 -22.35 -10.93 4.11
CA VAL A 556 -22.56 -11.24 2.68
C VAL A 556 -22.26 -10.07 1.74
N PHE A 557 -22.16 -8.84 2.27
CA PHE A 557 -21.76 -7.63 1.56
C PHE A 557 -20.29 -7.28 1.76
N LYS A 558 -19.52 -8.14 2.43
CA LYS A 558 -18.10 -7.96 2.78
C LYS A 558 -17.86 -6.77 3.71
N LYS A 559 -18.81 -6.49 4.60
CA LYS A 559 -18.62 -5.56 5.71
C LYS A 559 -18.23 -6.31 6.96
N VAL A 560 -17.27 -5.76 7.69
CA VAL A 560 -16.93 -6.25 9.02
C VAL A 560 -18.15 -6.18 9.91
N THR A 561 -18.55 -7.32 10.46
CA THR A 561 -19.69 -7.48 11.35
C THR A 561 -19.25 -8.15 12.63
N MET A 562 -19.69 -7.59 13.77
CA MET A 562 -19.36 -8.11 15.09
C MET A 562 -20.24 -9.31 15.45
N SER A 563 -19.64 -10.37 15.99
CA SER A 563 -20.37 -11.44 16.64
C SER A 563 -21.01 -10.92 17.92
N ARG A 564 -22.35 -10.82 17.92
CA ARG A 564 -23.14 -10.32 19.05
C ARG A 564 -24.08 -11.40 19.58
N PRO A 565 -24.33 -11.45 20.90
CA PRO A 565 -23.84 -10.53 21.94
C PRO A 565 -22.39 -10.80 22.40
N SER A 566 -21.81 -11.93 22.02
CA SER A 566 -20.44 -12.33 22.37
C SER A 566 -19.76 -13.02 21.19
N PRO A 567 -18.43 -13.19 21.21
CA PRO A 567 -17.73 -14.09 20.30
C PRO A 567 -18.32 -15.50 20.31
N PHE A 568 -18.31 -16.18 19.17
CA PHE A 568 -18.71 -17.58 19.05
C PHE A 568 -17.49 -18.49 18.92
N THR A 569 -17.61 -19.74 19.37
CA THR A 569 -16.50 -20.70 19.30
C THR A 569 -16.52 -21.46 17.98
N MET A 570 -15.35 -21.56 17.36
CA MET A 570 -15.07 -22.37 16.18
C MET A 570 -14.08 -23.48 16.55
N THR A 571 -14.42 -24.72 16.22
CA THR A 571 -13.54 -25.89 16.37
C THR A 571 -12.95 -26.27 15.02
N VAL A 572 -11.63 -26.44 15.00
CA VAL A 572 -10.86 -26.86 13.82
C VAL A 572 -10.21 -28.20 14.13
N GLU A 573 -10.40 -29.17 13.24
CA GLU A 573 -9.72 -30.46 13.29
C GLU A 573 -9.07 -30.73 11.95
N LYS A 574 -7.77 -31.03 11.95
CA LYS A 574 -6.98 -31.30 10.75
C LYS A 574 -7.16 -30.24 9.65
N GLY A 575 -7.19 -28.97 10.07
CA GLY A 575 -7.31 -27.81 9.20
C GLY A 575 -8.73 -27.53 8.71
N VAL A 576 -9.72 -28.33 9.10
CA VAL A 576 -11.12 -28.17 8.68
C VAL A 576 -11.95 -27.65 9.86
N VAL A 577 -12.81 -26.67 9.60
CA VAL A 577 -13.82 -26.22 10.58
C VAL A 577 -14.87 -27.32 10.74
N THR A 578 -14.84 -28.03 11.87
CA THR A 578 -15.73 -29.17 12.15
C THR A 578 -16.99 -28.76 12.92
N HIS A 579 -16.88 -27.75 13.78
CA HIS A 579 -17.97 -27.29 14.62
C HIS A 579 -17.94 -25.76 14.79
N ILE A 580 -19.13 -25.17 14.83
CA ILE A 580 -19.38 -23.78 15.21
C ILE A 580 -20.44 -23.83 16.30
N SER A 581 -20.19 -23.15 17.42
CA SER A 581 -21.10 -23.15 18.58
C SER A 581 -22.48 -22.57 18.24
N ASP A 582 -23.52 -23.05 18.90
CA ASP A 582 -24.92 -22.60 18.72
C ASP A 582 -25.15 -21.09 18.94
N GLY A 583 -24.23 -20.42 19.63
CA GLY A 583 -24.25 -18.96 19.83
C GLY A 583 -23.83 -18.14 18.62
N ALA A 584 -23.40 -18.77 17.51
CA ALA A 584 -22.97 -18.05 16.31
C ALA A 584 -24.15 -17.34 15.62
N PRO A 585 -23.94 -16.12 15.10
CA PRO A 585 -24.98 -15.42 14.34
C PRO A 585 -25.47 -16.23 13.15
N LYS A 586 -26.80 -16.20 12.91
CA LYS A 586 -27.43 -16.95 11.82
C LYS A 586 -26.82 -16.64 10.46
N GLU A 587 -26.53 -15.38 10.19
CA GLU A 587 -25.91 -14.96 8.92
C GLU A 587 -24.51 -15.57 8.71
N PHE A 588 -23.74 -15.78 9.77
CA PHE A 588 -22.45 -16.47 9.68
C PHE A 588 -22.65 -17.96 9.40
N LEU A 589 -23.63 -18.61 10.06
CA LEU A 589 -23.98 -20.01 9.79
C LEU A 589 -24.46 -20.21 8.35
N ASP A 590 -25.20 -19.25 7.78
CA ASP A 590 -25.62 -19.26 6.38
C ASP A 590 -24.41 -19.15 5.44
N LEU A 591 -23.47 -18.23 5.72
CA LEU A 591 -22.21 -18.10 4.98
C LEU A 591 -21.36 -19.36 5.03
N PHE A 592 -21.19 -19.94 6.22
CA PHE A 592 -20.45 -21.19 6.42
C PHE A 592 -21.09 -22.36 5.67
N SER A 593 -22.41 -22.47 5.73
CA SER A 593 -23.16 -23.50 5.00
C SER A 593 -22.97 -23.38 3.49
N LEU A 594 -22.94 -22.14 2.97
CA LEU A 594 -22.67 -21.89 1.55
C LEU A 594 -21.26 -22.35 1.15
N VAL A 595 -20.24 -22.06 1.96
CA VAL A 595 -18.86 -22.54 1.71
C VAL A 595 -18.84 -24.06 1.62
N ARG A 596 -19.41 -24.75 2.61
CA ARG A 596 -19.45 -26.22 2.63
C ARG A 596 -20.25 -26.82 1.47
N GLN A 597 -21.33 -26.18 1.06
CA GLN A 597 -22.11 -26.64 -0.10
C GLN A 597 -21.30 -26.57 -1.41
N VAL A 598 -20.42 -25.57 -1.54
CA VAL A 598 -19.67 -25.34 -2.78
C VAL A 598 -18.31 -26.05 -2.80
N GLU A 599 -17.64 -26.12 -1.66
CA GLU A 599 -16.25 -26.61 -1.54
C GLU A 599 -16.15 -27.95 -0.80
N GLY A 600 -17.22 -28.38 -0.13
CA GLY A 600 -17.23 -29.55 0.76
C GLY A 600 -16.68 -29.20 2.14
N GLU A 601 -15.36 -29.30 2.28
CA GLU A 601 -14.66 -28.96 3.51
C GLU A 601 -14.29 -27.48 3.54
N CYS A 602 -14.59 -26.82 4.66
CA CYS A 602 -14.19 -25.45 4.91
C CYS A 602 -12.85 -25.46 5.64
N TYR A 603 -11.77 -25.29 4.87
CA TYR A 603 -10.41 -25.22 5.42
C TYR A 603 -10.13 -23.87 6.08
N VAL A 604 -9.26 -23.88 7.08
CA VAL A 604 -8.56 -22.70 7.57
C VAL A 604 -7.23 -22.62 6.83
N ARG A 605 -7.00 -21.54 6.08
CA ARG A 605 -5.84 -21.39 5.20
C ARG A 605 -4.84 -20.38 5.76
N GLU A 606 -5.22 -19.11 5.80
CA GLU A 606 -4.32 -18.02 6.18
C GLU A 606 -4.34 -17.78 7.69
N LEU A 607 -3.18 -17.42 8.23
CA LEU A 607 -3.00 -16.74 9.50
C LEU A 607 -2.53 -15.32 9.21
N GLY A 608 -3.35 -14.33 9.54
CA GLY A 608 -2.96 -12.93 9.52
C GLY A 608 -2.75 -12.37 10.92
N ILE A 609 -1.64 -11.68 11.11
CA ILE A 609 -1.24 -11.02 12.36
C ILE A 609 -1.22 -9.52 12.08
N GLY A 610 -2.28 -8.82 12.46
CA GLY A 610 -2.38 -7.39 12.26
C GLY A 610 -1.55 -6.62 13.29
N LEU A 611 -0.92 -5.53 12.83
CA LEU A 611 0.07 -4.75 13.57
C LEU A 611 -0.37 -3.31 13.80
N ASN A 612 -1.46 -2.87 13.19
CA ASN A 612 -1.94 -1.51 13.29
C ASN A 612 -2.64 -1.28 14.63
N PRO A 613 -2.10 -0.42 15.50
CA PRO A 613 -2.66 -0.21 16.83
C PRO A 613 -4.00 0.53 16.80
N TYR A 614 -4.30 1.28 15.74
CA TYR A 614 -5.39 2.26 15.73
C TYR A 614 -6.74 1.72 15.23
N VAL A 615 -6.80 0.44 14.88
CA VAL A 615 -8.01 -0.24 14.43
C VAL A 615 -8.15 -1.50 15.28
N GLY A 616 -9.38 -1.85 15.65
CA GLY A 616 -9.66 -3.04 16.45
C GLY A 616 -11.07 -3.02 17.04
N PRO A 617 -11.40 -3.89 18.00
CA PRO A 617 -12.74 -3.97 18.59
C PRO A 617 -13.25 -2.65 19.20
N ALA A 618 -12.36 -1.76 19.63
CA ALA A 618 -12.70 -0.43 20.16
C ALA A 618 -12.91 0.63 19.07
N HIS A 619 -12.32 0.44 17.89
CA HIS A 619 -12.33 1.34 16.74
C HIS A 619 -12.57 0.52 15.48
N VAL A 620 -13.82 0.12 15.29
CA VAL A 620 -14.23 -0.80 14.22
C VAL A 620 -14.39 -0.01 12.94
N VAL A 621 -13.75 -0.49 11.88
CA VAL A 621 -13.97 -0.01 10.51
C VAL A 621 -14.71 -1.07 9.70
N SER A 622 -15.61 -0.63 8.81
CA SER A 622 -16.47 -1.54 8.05
C SER A 622 -15.75 -2.27 6.91
N ASP A 623 -14.63 -1.73 6.42
CA ASP A 623 -13.84 -2.37 5.37
C ASP A 623 -12.98 -3.51 5.91
N VAL A 624 -13.13 -4.70 5.33
CA VAL A 624 -12.44 -5.92 5.78
C VAL A 624 -10.93 -5.80 5.58
N THR A 625 -10.48 -5.30 4.42
CA THR A 625 -9.05 -5.16 4.13
C THR A 625 -8.35 -4.19 5.08
N THR A 626 -9.05 -3.15 5.53
CA THR A 626 -8.56 -2.23 6.57
C THR A 626 -8.56 -2.92 7.94
N PHE A 627 -9.62 -3.67 8.27
CA PHE A 627 -9.75 -4.32 9.57
C PHE A 627 -8.81 -5.53 9.75
N GLU A 628 -8.38 -6.21 8.68
CA GLU A 628 -7.29 -7.22 8.70
C GLU A 628 -6.01 -6.71 9.39
N ARG A 629 -5.80 -5.39 9.44
CA ARG A 629 -4.54 -4.78 9.89
C ARG A 629 -4.62 -4.47 11.38
N GLN A 630 -5.79 -4.62 12.01
CA GLN A 630 -6.02 -4.38 13.43
C GLN A 630 -5.06 -5.17 14.32
N TRP A 631 -4.65 -4.61 15.45
CA TRP A 631 -3.79 -5.28 16.43
C TRP A 631 -4.44 -6.55 16.98
N GLY A 632 -4.13 -7.69 16.37
CA GLY A 632 -4.79 -8.97 16.66
C GLY A 632 -4.58 -10.01 15.56
N ILE A 633 -5.49 -10.99 15.51
CA ILE A 633 -5.41 -12.13 14.59
C ILE A 633 -6.68 -12.21 13.73
N HIS A 634 -6.51 -12.50 12.43
CA HIS A 634 -7.56 -13.07 11.59
C HIS A 634 -7.11 -14.39 10.95
N LEU A 635 -8.11 -15.17 10.54
CA LEU A 635 -7.95 -16.45 9.86
C LEU A 635 -8.80 -16.46 8.60
N SER A 636 -8.27 -16.95 7.49
CA SER A 636 -9.08 -17.09 6.26
C SER A 636 -9.72 -18.48 6.18
N LEU A 637 -11.03 -18.49 5.95
CA LEU A 637 -11.84 -19.68 5.74
C LEU A 637 -12.12 -19.93 4.25
N GLY A 638 -12.13 -21.21 3.86
CA GLY A 638 -12.37 -21.68 2.50
C GLY A 638 -11.13 -22.32 1.88
N GLN A 639 -11.25 -22.86 0.67
CA GLN A 639 -10.14 -23.52 -0.03
C GLN A 639 -9.26 -22.56 -0.82
N ARG A 640 -9.73 -21.34 -1.14
CA ARG A 640 -8.99 -20.40 -1.97
C ARG A 640 -7.98 -19.63 -1.13
N HIS A 641 -6.75 -19.57 -1.63
CA HIS A 641 -5.72 -18.69 -1.09
C HIS A 641 -5.01 -17.96 -2.23
N PRO A 642 -4.90 -16.62 -2.19
CA PRO A 642 -4.32 -15.84 -3.29
C PRO A 642 -2.80 -15.97 -3.41
N LEU A 643 -2.10 -16.15 -2.29
CA LEU A 643 -0.63 -16.16 -2.23
C LEU A 643 -0.03 -17.58 -2.17
N PHE A 644 -0.36 -18.35 -1.13
CA PHE A 644 0.18 -19.69 -0.91
C PHE A 644 -0.55 -20.78 -1.71
N VAL A 645 0.24 -21.63 -2.37
CA VAL A 645 -0.22 -22.83 -3.05
C VAL A 645 0.30 -24.04 -2.30
N LYS A 646 -0.60 -24.95 -1.91
CA LYS A 646 -0.22 -26.09 -1.08
C LYS A 646 0.65 -27.07 -1.84
N GLN A 647 1.74 -27.48 -1.20
CA GLN A 647 2.74 -28.38 -1.77
C GLN A 647 2.69 -29.75 -1.08
N ARG A 648 3.13 -30.78 -1.79
CA ARG A 648 3.26 -32.15 -1.23
C ARG A 648 4.51 -32.35 -0.38
N GLU A 649 5.51 -31.52 -0.60
CA GLU A 649 6.85 -31.67 -0.04
C GLU A 649 7.37 -30.28 0.33
N ARG A 650 7.90 -30.12 1.55
CA ARG A 650 8.69 -28.93 1.90
C ARG A 650 10.06 -29.08 1.25
N ARG A 651 10.57 -28.00 0.67
CA ARG A 651 11.91 -27.96 0.06
C ARG A 651 12.83 -27.03 0.81
N ASN A 652 14.10 -27.41 0.87
CA ASN A 652 15.19 -26.57 1.37
C ASN A 652 15.52 -25.47 0.34
N ALA A 653 16.36 -24.51 0.75
CA ALA A 653 16.79 -23.40 -0.10
C ALA A 653 17.52 -23.85 -1.39
N ASP A 654 18.17 -25.02 -1.38
CA ASP A 654 18.84 -25.62 -2.54
C ASP A 654 17.87 -26.42 -3.46
N GLY A 655 16.59 -26.49 -3.11
CA GLY A 655 15.56 -27.21 -3.85
C GLY A 655 15.43 -28.71 -3.50
N SER A 656 16.29 -29.25 -2.63
CA SER A 656 16.15 -30.60 -2.10
C SER A 656 14.91 -30.74 -1.21
N VAL A 657 14.36 -31.94 -1.11
CA VAL A 657 13.21 -32.21 -0.21
C VAL A 657 13.70 -32.23 1.24
N ALA A 658 13.02 -31.49 2.11
CA ALA A 658 13.30 -31.45 3.54
C ALA A 658 13.15 -32.85 4.16
N THR A 659 14.13 -33.28 4.92
CA THR A 659 14.07 -34.57 5.61
C THR A 659 13.15 -34.45 6.83
N GLY A 660 12.43 -35.53 7.16
CA GLY A 660 11.57 -35.55 8.35
C GLY A 660 10.29 -34.71 8.29
N VAL A 661 9.96 -34.09 7.14
CA VAL A 661 8.68 -33.42 6.90
C VAL A 661 7.77 -34.36 6.10
N HIS A 662 6.68 -34.80 6.71
CA HIS A 662 5.61 -35.54 6.03
C HIS A 662 4.35 -34.67 5.99
N VAL A 663 3.71 -34.59 4.82
CA VAL A 663 2.48 -33.81 4.62
C VAL A 663 1.33 -34.78 4.44
N ASP A 664 0.45 -34.86 5.43
CA ASP A 664 -0.76 -35.68 5.39
C ASP A 664 -1.97 -34.89 4.85
N GLY A 665 -1.91 -33.56 4.93
CA GLY A 665 -2.97 -32.66 4.52
C GLY A 665 -3.22 -32.56 3.01
N PRO A 666 -4.27 -31.83 2.62
CA PRO A 666 -4.66 -31.68 1.23
C PRO A 666 -3.67 -30.83 0.43
N VAL A 667 -3.57 -31.15 -0.85
CA VAL A 667 -2.80 -30.38 -1.83
C VAL A 667 -3.75 -29.54 -2.66
N LEU A 668 -3.99 -28.32 -2.19
CA LEU A 668 -4.87 -27.33 -2.80
C LEU A 668 -4.11 -26.46 -3.82
N LYS A 669 -4.48 -26.58 -5.10
CA LYS A 669 -3.95 -25.74 -6.19
C LYS A 669 -4.42 -24.29 -6.04
N ARG A 670 -3.76 -23.33 -6.71
CA ARG A 670 -4.10 -21.89 -6.64
C ARG A 670 -5.57 -21.55 -6.95
N LYS A 671 -6.20 -22.31 -7.85
CA LYS A 671 -7.62 -22.18 -8.23
C LYS A 671 -8.55 -23.13 -7.47
N ALA A 672 -8.05 -23.81 -6.44
CA ALA A 672 -8.90 -24.58 -5.53
C ALA A 672 -9.77 -23.61 -4.73
N GLY A 673 -11.05 -23.96 -4.57
CA GLY A 673 -12.02 -23.09 -3.93
C GLY A 673 -12.43 -21.85 -4.72
N LYS A 674 -13.45 -21.19 -4.19
CA LYS A 674 -14.00 -19.89 -4.57
C LYS A 674 -13.96 -18.91 -3.40
N TYR A 675 -13.98 -19.40 -2.17
CA TYR A 675 -14.10 -18.60 -0.95
C TYR A 675 -12.76 -18.44 -0.24
N HIS A 676 -12.57 -17.21 0.24
CA HIS A 676 -11.51 -16.75 1.13
C HIS A 676 -12.20 -15.71 2.02
N ILE A 677 -12.46 -16.07 3.28
CA ILE A 677 -13.33 -15.34 4.19
C ILE A 677 -12.57 -15.10 5.49
N ASP A 678 -12.19 -13.87 5.75
CA ASP A 678 -11.33 -13.51 6.88
C ASP A 678 -12.15 -13.29 8.15
N VAL A 679 -12.05 -14.22 9.10
CA VAL A 679 -12.69 -14.12 10.42
C VAL A 679 -11.69 -13.62 11.46
N PHE A 680 -12.15 -12.81 12.41
CA PHE A 680 -11.29 -12.15 13.39
C PHE A 680 -11.39 -12.85 14.75
N VAL A 681 -10.24 -13.26 15.28
CA VAL A 681 -10.13 -14.12 16.46
C VAL A 681 -9.88 -13.29 17.71
N ASP A 682 -10.59 -13.60 18.80
CA ASP A 682 -10.40 -12.96 20.12
C ASP A 682 -9.18 -13.55 20.84
N ALA A 683 -8.03 -13.41 20.18
CA ALA A 683 -6.74 -13.87 20.65
C ALA A 683 -6.25 -12.98 21.80
N ALA A 684 -5.78 -13.61 22.87
CA ALA A 684 -5.00 -12.95 23.90
C ALA A 684 -3.51 -12.95 23.52
N GLN A 685 -3.01 -14.09 23.01
CA GLN A 685 -1.59 -14.24 22.69
C GLN A 685 -1.36 -15.09 21.44
N LEU A 686 -0.28 -14.76 20.72
CA LEU A 686 0.36 -15.63 19.75
C LEU A 686 1.72 -16.05 20.32
N ARG A 687 2.05 -17.34 20.39
CA ARG A 687 3.32 -17.80 20.97
C ARG A 687 3.91 -19.01 20.28
N MET A 688 5.24 -19.13 20.29
CA MET A 688 5.97 -20.35 19.95
C MET A 688 6.76 -20.82 21.16
N GLY A 689 6.18 -21.77 21.90
CA GLY A 689 6.64 -22.21 23.23
C GLY A 689 7.10 -21.04 24.09
N ASP A 690 8.31 -21.15 24.66
CA ASP A 690 8.88 -20.10 25.51
C ASP A 690 9.84 -19.17 24.76
N MET A 691 9.85 -19.21 23.41
CA MET A 691 10.79 -18.44 22.60
C MET A 691 10.31 -17.01 22.37
N PHE A 692 9.07 -16.83 21.92
CA PHE A 692 8.48 -15.50 21.82
C PHE A 692 6.96 -15.55 22.01
N ALA A 693 6.41 -14.42 22.42
CA ALA A 693 4.98 -14.18 22.49
C ALA A 693 4.64 -12.76 22.03
N VAL A 694 3.56 -12.63 21.26
CA VAL A 694 2.85 -11.38 21.03
C VAL A 694 1.63 -11.38 21.94
N ASP A 695 1.47 -10.35 22.76
CA ASP A 695 0.34 -10.20 23.67
C ASP A 695 -0.62 -9.13 23.16
N PHE A 696 -1.73 -9.57 22.57
CA PHE A 696 -2.74 -8.70 21.99
C PHE A 696 -3.57 -7.96 23.06
N THR A 697 -3.47 -8.36 24.33
CA THR A 697 -4.09 -7.61 25.44
C THR A 697 -3.28 -6.37 25.82
N LYS A 698 -2.02 -6.29 25.40
CA LYS A 698 -1.10 -5.17 25.64
C LYS A 698 -1.06 -4.23 24.43
N GLY A 699 -2.22 -3.72 24.02
CA GLY A 699 -2.40 -2.84 22.85
C GLY A 699 -1.69 -1.47 22.97
N ILE A 700 -2.31 -0.41 22.44
CA ILE A 700 -1.69 0.92 22.38
C ILE A 700 -1.35 1.48 23.77
N ALA A 701 -0.14 2.01 23.93
CA ALA A 701 0.27 2.76 25.13
C ALA A 701 -0.40 4.13 25.21
N VAL A 702 -0.66 4.76 24.06
CA VAL A 702 -1.31 6.08 23.95
C VAL A 702 -2.58 5.94 23.11
N PRO A 703 -3.77 6.05 23.72
CA PRO A 703 -5.05 5.80 23.06
C PRO A 703 -5.34 6.73 21.88
#